data_AF-A0A4W5RS41-F1
#
_entry.id   AF-A0A4W5RS41-F1
#
_cell.length_a   1.000
_cell.length_b   1.000
_cell.length_c   1.000
_cell.angle_alpha   90.00
_cell.angle_beta   90.00
_cell.angle_gamma   90.00
#
_symmetry.space_group_name_H-M   'P 1'
#
loop_
_entity.id
_entity.type
_entity.pdbx_description
1 polymer ?
#
loop_
_entity_poly.entity_id
_entity_poly.type
_entity_poly.pdbx_seq_one_letter_code
_entity_poly.pdbx_strand_id
1 'polypeptide(L)'
;MSSTHFSSQNGAGGPPYANGPSQNPVALQPPGPGYMAHQTPYNPMQGKGPMPPGPGLYNSGPYQPIPPVSSNQALPVQPMLNRPPMGHPHSMTPPQSASPGPGSRMPPAHATPPPVSANNYQHAPAPAWQYGGTPPMGAPPSMGAPPPMAMPPFRPVGNHMTSSPSLATPQASLAEYSAAPPVFHNATQPLGPPTTLQGYTQQGSAPLPMNPMAAPHSYQPGMRAPYGGPPPSVRPTPPTTGPPMGNANPPLGPKTDAQCGSDASDDAPHTEYETQENDTECPGHMPTPGNGAQVPNSFDHLEMGPTMAGPVPPQQPGPPTRHMGLSYPSLPPGYQNTSAPPNTATMHHPMQPSTQPYSHAPQPYQQPSAGPAQLSPSLAGLSLQSQTPESLRVVNLLQERNLLPPGPVTPPTPCLPQDLQKINCHPEVFRSTLTSIPQTQSLLNKAKLPLGLLLHPFKDLSQLPVVTSSTIVRCRSCRTYINPFVSFLDQRRWKCNLCYRVNDVPEEFMYNPVSRSYGEPHKRPEVQNATIEFIAPSEYMLRPPQPAVYLFVLDVSHNAVETGYLDVVCQSLLENINALPGDSRTKIGFITFDSTIHFYNLQEGLSQPQMLIVSDIDDIFLPTPDSLLVNLNECKELVQDLLKSLPQMFGKTMETQCALGPALQAAFKLLSATGGRVSIFQTQLPSLGVGALKSREDPNQRASAKDIQHLSPATDFYKKLALDCSGQQVAVDLFLLSSQYCDLASLGCISRYSAGSVYYYPSYHQQHNPAGVECFQKDLKRYLTRKIGFEAVMRIRCSKGLSIHTFHGNFFVRSTDLLSLPNVNPDAGFAVQMSIEENLVDMQSVSFQAALLYTSSKGERRIRVHTMCLPVVNSLSDIFAGADVQAITGLLASMAVDRSVTASLSDARDAMTNASIDSLTSFRTSVLTIQQPGLLAPACLRLFPLYILALLKQKAFRTGTSTRLDDRVFAMCQLKYQPLAYVMLMIHPALYRVDDLTDEGSLNVSERIVPQPRVQQLSVEKLSRDGAFLMDAGSVIYLWIGRNCNPNFLTQVLGVPDYAAVPPNMNMLPELDTAESQRTRAFVGWLREQRPFFPILHVIRDESPLKASFLQNMVEDRTESALSYYEFLLHVQQQVSK
;
A
#
# COMPACT_ATOMS: atom_id res chain seq x y z
N MET A 1 4.93 -16.69 44.39
CA MET A 1 5.81 -17.37 45.36
C MET A 1 7.24 -16.96 45.04
N SER A 2 8.09 -16.49 45.96
CA SER A 2 7.87 -16.06 47.36
C SER A 2 9.07 -15.22 47.84
N SER A 3 8.84 -14.24 48.74
CA SER A 3 9.80 -13.72 49.76
C SER A 3 11.15 -13.08 49.28
N THR A 4 11.82 -12.16 49.99
CA THR A 4 11.68 -11.67 51.39
C THR A 4 12.13 -10.20 51.55
N HIS A 5 11.84 -9.59 52.71
CA HIS A 5 12.26 -8.23 53.12
C HIS A 5 13.75 -8.10 53.47
N PHE A 6 14.23 -6.85 53.59
CA PHE A 6 15.01 -6.39 54.75
C PHE A 6 14.72 -4.91 55.08
N SER A 7 15.00 -4.46 56.31
CA SER A 7 14.69 -3.09 56.78
C SER A 7 15.68 -2.57 57.84
N SER A 8 16.00 -1.27 57.74
CA SER A 8 16.39 -0.29 58.78
C SER A 8 17.04 -0.72 60.12
N GLN A 9 18.09 0.00 60.55
CA GLN A 9 17.99 0.99 61.68
C GLN A 9 19.32 1.71 62.01
N ASN A 10 19.23 2.98 62.43
CA ASN A 10 19.91 3.61 63.60
C ASN A 10 19.64 5.14 63.63
N GLY A 11 19.69 5.80 64.80
CA GLY A 11 19.52 7.27 64.87
C GLY A 11 19.44 7.94 66.25
N ALA A 12 19.36 9.28 66.22
CA ALA A 12 19.06 10.29 67.26
C ALA A 12 18.80 11.66 66.56
N GLY A 13 18.26 12.76 67.13
CA GLY A 13 17.68 13.03 68.47
C GLY A 13 18.04 14.47 68.93
N GLY A 14 17.13 15.42 69.19
CA GLY A 14 15.65 15.36 69.11
C GLY A 14 14.92 16.75 69.19
N PRO A 15 14.36 17.17 70.35
CA PRO A 15 13.39 18.29 70.51
C PRO A 15 14.07 19.64 70.91
N PRO A 16 13.39 20.79 71.26
CA PRO A 16 11.95 21.05 71.50
C PRO A 16 11.34 22.40 70.96
N TYR A 17 10.05 22.64 71.28
CA TYR A 17 9.23 23.90 71.18
C TYR A 17 8.85 24.43 69.77
N ALA A 18 7.60 24.86 69.47
CA ALA A 18 6.32 24.93 70.23
C ALA A 18 5.05 24.75 69.33
N ASN A 19 3.83 25.00 69.84
CA ASN A 19 2.56 24.34 69.41
C ASN A 19 1.46 25.19 68.69
N GLY A 20 0.66 24.51 67.84
CA GLY A 20 -0.83 24.44 67.88
C GLY A 20 -1.72 25.65 67.53
N PRO A 21 -3.07 25.52 67.38
CA PRO A 21 -3.95 24.39 67.74
C PRO A 21 -4.85 23.83 66.58
N SER A 22 -6.13 23.50 66.84
CA SER A 22 -6.84 22.30 66.29
C SER A 22 -8.40 22.37 66.29
N GLN A 23 -9.11 21.43 65.63
CA GLN A 23 -10.36 20.69 66.04
C GLN A 23 -11.27 20.17 64.86
N ASN A 24 -12.41 19.55 65.18
CA ASN A 24 -13.27 18.57 64.46
C ASN A 24 -14.76 19.07 64.40
N PRO A 25 -15.83 18.33 63.98
CA PRO A 25 -16.04 17.29 62.92
C PRO A 25 -17.43 17.39 62.15
N VAL A 26 -17.86 16.32 61.44
CA VAL A 26 -19.27 15.84 61.17
C VAL A 26 -20.12 16.32 59.94
N ALA A 27 -20.81 15.33 59.32
CA ALA A 27 -22.13 15.31 58.60
C ALA A 27 -22.35 15.52 57.06
N LEU A 28 -23.01 14.50 56.48
CA LEU A 28 -24.22 14.44 55.61
C LEU A 28 -24.33 15.00 54.17
N GLN A 29 -25.08 14.21 53.38
CA GLN A 29 -25.37 14.19 51.93
C GLN A 29 -26.23 15.35 51.36
N PRO A 30 -26.24 15.55 50.01
CA PRO A 30 -27.08 16.49 49.27
C PRO A 30 -28.30 15.86 48.54
N PRO A 31 -29.31 16.67 48.17
CA PRO A 31 -30.15 16.40 46.99
C PRO A 31 -30.40 17.63 46.07
N GLY A 32 -30.95 17.40 44.87
CA GLY A 32 -31.76 18.39 44.12
C GLY A 32 -33.25 18.32 44.53
N PRO A 33 -34.27 18.60 43.68
CA PRO A 33 -34.28 19.14 42.31
C PRO A 33 -35.19 20.40 42.19
N GLY A 34 -35.72 20.75 41.00
CA GLY A 34 -36.80 21.75 40.87
C GLY A 34 -37.35 21.98 39.45
N TYR A 35 -38.68 22.08 39.31
CA TYR A 35 -39.42 22.38 38.07
C TYR A 35 -40.33 23.61 38.24
N MET A 36 -40.68 24.26 37.12
CA MET A 36 -41.97 24.92 36.78
C MET A 36 -41.96 26.40 36.33
N ALA A 37 -42.64 26.59 35.19
CA ALA A 37 -43.69 27.59 34.86
C ALA A 37 -43.50 29.12 35.05
N HIS A 38 -43.89 29.81 33.96
CA HIS A 38 -44.37 31.20 33.87
C HIS A 38 -45.28 31.68 35.03
N GLN A 39 -45.20 32.98 35.38
CA GLN A 39 -46.14 34.00 34.85
C GLN A 39 -45.71 35.47 35.10
N THR A 40 -46.32 36.36 34.31
CA THR A 40 -46.22 37.84 34.17
C THR A 40 -46.91 38.60 35.33
N PRO A 41 -46.87 39.97 35.52
CA PRO A 41 -46.98 41.04 34.48
C PRO A 41 -46.32 42.45 34.73
N TYR A 42 -46.70 43.42 33.86
CA TYR A 42 -46.56 44.91 33.90
C TYR A 42 -45.33 45.65 33.28
N ASN A 43 -45.49 46.10 32.01
CA ASN A 43 -45.58 47.49 31.48
C ASN A 43 -44.81 48.70 32.12
N PRO A 44 -44.58 49.84 31.38
CA PRO A 44 -44.85 50.16 29.96
C PRO A 44 -43.74 50.98 29.19
N MET A 45 -44.02 51.29 27.90
CA MET A 45 -43.33 52.23 26.96
C MET A 45 -41.89 51.86 26.50
N GLN A 46 -41.53 51.73 25.20
CA GLN A 46 -41.76 52.48 23.94
C GLN A 46 -40.71 53.59 23.66
N GLY A 47 -40.09 53.71 22.47
CA GLY A 47 -40.10 52.83 21.27
C GLY A 47 -40.04 53.59 19.93
N LYS A 48 -39.64 52.93 18.82
CA LYS A 48 -39.94 53.32 17.42
C LYS A 48 -39.49 52.28 16.36
N GLY A 49 -40.33 52.04 15.34
CA GLY A 49 -39.93 51.71 13.95
C GLY A 49 -39.53 50.27 13.57
N PRO A 50 -40.48 49.43 13.11
CA PRO A 50 -40.24 48.19 12.37
C PRO A 50 -40.71 48.25 10.89
N MET A 51 -40.28 47.30 10.05
CA MET A 51 -41.04 46.83 8.87
C MET A 51 -40.82 45.32 8.62
N PRO A 52 -41.75 44.61 7.92
CA PRO A 52 -42.07 43.23 8.31
C PRO A 52 -42.01 42.23 7.11
N PRO A 53 -42.87 41.19 6.89
CA PRO A 53 -42.39 39.88 6.40
C PRO A 53 -42.86 39.54 4.97
N GLY A 54 -42.48 38.35 4.47
CA GLY A 54 -42.93 37.81 3.18
C GLY A 54 -44.35 37.24 3.18
N PRO A 55 -44.85 36.87 1.99
CA PRO A 55 -45.20 35.47 1.71
C PRO A 55 -44.46 34.96 0.46
N GLY A 56 -44.38 33.66 0.15
CA GLY A 56 -44.93 32.49 0.84
C GLY A 56 -45.57 31.54 -0.18
N LEU A 57 -45.32 30.23 -0.03
CA LEU A 57 -45.87 29.12 -0.84
C LEU A 57 -45.68 29.21 -2.37
N TYR A 58 -44.89 28.30 -2.95
CA TYR A 58 -45.43 27.37 -3.96
C TYR A 58 -44.59 26.10 -4.06
N ASN A 59 -45.26 25.00 -4.41
CA ASN A 59 -44.70 23.68 -4.64
C ASN A 59 -44.27 23.54 -6.11
N SER A 60 -43.06 23.06 -6.40
CA SER A 60 -42.63 22.72 -7.76
C SER A 60 -41.66 21.56 -7.79
N GLY A 61 -41.91 20.60 -8.68
CA GLY A 61 -41.08 19.42 -8.92
C GLY A 61 -39.88 19.70 -9.86
N PRO A 62 -39.24 18.63 -10.38
CA PRO A 62 -37.99 18.73 -11.13
C PRO A 62 -38.17 19.31 -12.54
N TYR A 63 -37.14 19.96 -13.07
CA TYR A 63 -37.05 20.33 -14.48
C TYR A 63 -35.68 19.99 -15.09
N GLN A 64 -35.71 19.52 -16.34
CA GLN A 64 -34.55 19.29 -17.19
C GLN A 64 -34.14 20.56 -17.96
N PRO A 65 -32.89 20.64 -18.48
CA PRO A 65 -32.37 21.82 -19.19
C PRO A 65 -32.65 21.81 -20.70
N ILE A 66 -32.69 23.00 -21.34
CA ILE A 66 -32.45 23.24 -22.78
C ILE A 66 -32.21 24.76 -23.05
N PRO A 67 -31.48 25.18 -24.11
CA PRO A 67 -30.86 26.54 -24.21
C PRO A 67 -31.40 27.48 -25.31
N PRO A 68 -30.92 28.74 -25.35
CA PRO A 68 -30.46 29.41 -26.59
C PRO A 68 -29.01 29.98 -26.44
N VAL A 69 -28.11 30.04 -27.45
CA VAL A 69 -28.11 30.65 -28.82
C VAL A 69 -27.81 32.17 -28.83
N SER A 70 -26.99 32.62 -29.78
CA SER A 70 -26.18 33.88 -29.74
C SER A 70 -26.42 34.84 -30.92
N SER A 71 -26.07 36.15 -30.80
CA SER A 71 -25.54 37.01 -31.91
C SER A 71 -25.23 38.52 -31.58
N ASN A 72 -23.96 38.90 -31.75
CA ASN A 72 -23.33 40.07 -32.43
C ASN A 72 -23.97 41.48 -32.68
N GLN A 73 -23.06 42.51 -32.62
CA GLN A 73 -22.84 43.69 -33.51
C GLN A 73 -23.48 45.11 -33.29
N ALA A 74 -22.72 46.00 -32.61
CA ALA A 74 -21.94 47.17 -33.13
C ALA A 74 -22.54 48.51 -33.71
N LEU A 75 -22.09 49.65 -33.10
CA LEU A 75 -21.77 51.01 -33.67
C LEU A 75 -22.92 51.99 -34.11
N PRO A 76 -22.70 53.32 -34.40
CA PRO A 76 -21.50 54.22 -34.28
C PRO A 76 -21.68 55.68 -33.69
N VAL A 77 -20.56 56.37 -33.34
CA VAL A 77 -20.20 57.85 -33.44
C VAL A 77 -21.13 58.95 -32.83
N GLN A 78 -20.77 59.72 -31.76
CA GLN A 78 -19.91 60.96 -31.60
C GLN A 78 -20.48 62.31 -32.14
N PRO A 79 -20.07 63.56 -31.72
CA PRO A 79 -18.82 63.98 -31.00
C PRO A 79 -18.85 65.10 -29.88
N MET A 80 -17.78 65.13 -29.04
CA MET A 80 -17.02 66.26 -28.41
C MET A 80 -17.58 67.29 -27.36
N LEU A 81 -16.93 67.35 -26.17
CA LEU A 81 -16.17 68.53 -25.65
C LEU A 81 -15.33 68.24 -24.35
N ASN A 82 -14.28 69.06 -24.09
CA ASN A 82 -13.41 69.21 -22.89
C ASN A 82 -12.42 68.09 -22.39
N ARG A 83 -11.20 68.08 -22.97
CA ARG A 83 -9.83 68.26 -22.37
C ARG A 83 -9.53 67.93 -20.85
N PRO A 84 -8.26 67.59 -20.45
CA PRO A 84 -7.36 66.47 -20.89
C PRO A 84 -6.56 65.76 -19.72
N PRO A 85 -5.76 64.69 -20.01
CA PRO A 85 -4.94 63.92 -19.02
C PRO A 85 -3.41 63.85 -19.32
N MET A 86 -2.62 63.09 -18.51
CA MET A 86 -1.28 62.48 -18.75
C MET A 86 -0.89 61.58 -17.51
N GLY A 87 0.05 60.62 -17.51
CA GLY A 87 0.98 60.09 -18.53
C GLY A 87 1.99 59.03 -17.97
N HIS A 88 2.80 58.38 -18.83
CA HIS A 88 3.63 57.15 -18.59
C HIS A 88 4.97 57.20 -19.41
N PRO A 89 5.98 56.26 -19.37
CA PRO A 89 5.96 54.84 -18.95
C PRO A 89 7.18 54.25 -18.14
N HIS A 90 8.26 53.75 -18.79
CA HIS A 90 9.29 52.81 -18.27
C HIS A 90 10.75 53.17 -18.70
N SER A 91 11.76 52.43 -18.17
CA SER A 91 12.92 51.84 -18.92
C SER A 91 14.36 52.45 -18.84
N MET A 92 15.33 51.56 -18.53
CA MET A 92 16.76 51.44 -18.97
C MET A 92 17.88 52.49 -18.68
N THR A 93 18.93 51.98 -17.99
CA THR A 93 20.41 52.24 -18.10
C THR A 93 21.06 53.63 -17.81
N PRO A 94 22.33 53.68 -17.33
CA PRO A 94 22.99 54.92 -16.88
C PRO A 94 24.09 55.51 -17.81
N PRO A 95 24.37 56.84 -17.73
CA PRO A 95 25.54 57.50 -18.34
C PRO A 95 26.59 57.99 -17.30
N GLN A 96 27.66 58.67 -17.78
CA GLN A 96 28.88 58.99 -17.02
C GLN A 96 29.07 60.49 -16.63
N SER A 97 29.93 60.70 -15.63
CA SER A 97 30.94 61.78 -15.48
C SER A 97 30.56 63.27 -15.48
N ALA A 98 30.84 63.95 -14.36
CA ALA A 98 31.35 65.33 -14.31
C ALA A 98 32.18 65.58 -13.02
N SER A 99 33.11 66.54 -13.04
CA SER A 99 34.01 66.98 -11.95
C SER A 99 34.03 68.55 -11.93
N PRO A 100 34.82 69.34 -11.15
CA PRO A 100 35.99 68.98 -10.31
C PRO A 100 36.30 69.79 -9.00
N GLY A 101 37.14 69.18 -8.13
CA GLY A 101 38.28 69.83 -7.42
C GLY A 101 38.05 70.53 -6.05
N PRO A 102 39.14 70.98 -5.36
CA PRO A 102 40.56 70.58 -5.49
C PRO A 102 41.34 70.39 -4.15
N GLY A 103 42.51 69.70 -4.16
CA GLY A 103 43.47 69.72 -3.03
C GLY A 103 44.67 68.74 -3.05
N SER A 104 45.87 69.23 -3.41
CA SER A 104 47.29 68.80 -3.09
C SER A 104 47.61 67.45 -2.39
N ARG A 105 48.75 66.72 -2.60
CA ARG A 105 50.02 66.80 -3.40
C ARG A 105 50.64 65.36 -3.39
N MET A 106 51.07 64.70 -4.49
CA MET A 106 52.39 64.76 -5.23
C MET A 106 53.63 64.19 -4.49
N PRO A 107 54.63 63.49 -5.12
CA PRO A 107 54.78 63.02 -6.53
C PRO A 107 55.40 61.55 -6.67
N PRO A 108 56.24 61.09 -7.68
CA PRO A 108 55.97 59.81 -8.41
C PRO A 108 57.19 58.87 -8.78
N ALA A 109 56.96 57.78 -9.56
CA ALA A 109 57.96 57.10 -10.43
C ALA A 109 57.32 56.19 -11.53
N HIS A 110 58.07 55.79 -12.58
CA HIS A 110 57.59 55.25 -13.87
C HIS A 110 57.95 53.76 -14.19
N ALA A 111 57.30 53.22 -15.24
CA ALA A 111 57.84 52.39 -16.36
C ALA A 111 57.55 50.87 -16.46
N THR A 112 57.72 50.37 -17.70
CA THR A 112 57.49 49.01 -18.27
C THR A 112 58.57 48.73 -19.36
N PRO A 113 58.72 47.54 -20.01
CA PRO A 113 58.33 46.17 -19.65
C PRO A 113 59.53 45.13 -19.54
N PRO A 114 59.83 44.12 -20.42
CA PRO A 114 60.30 42.76 -20.03
C PRO A 114 61.69 42.36 -20.66
N PRO A 115 62.13 41.09 -20.99
CA PRO A 115 61.60 39.70 -20.81
C PRO A 115 62.65 38.57 -20.46
N VAL A 116 62.20 37.28 -20.55
CA VAL A 116 62.90 35.97 -20.81
C VAL A 116 63.89 35.23 -19.85
N SER A 117 63.57 33.92 -19.65
CA SER A 117 64.44 32.70 -19.79
C SER A 117 65.21 31.99 -18.65
N ALA A 118 64.97 30.65 -18.60
CA ALA A 118 65.89 29.49 -18.43
C ALA A 118 66.17 28.82 -17.05
N ASN A 119 65.81 27.51 -16.98
CA ASN A 119 66.51 26.30 -16.44
C ASN A 119 67.11 26.30 -15.00
N ASN A 120 67.13 25.23 -14.19
CA ASN A 120 66.80 23.78 -14.30
C ASN A 120 66.72 23.17 -12.86
N TYR A 121 66.53 21.88 -12.51
CA TYR A 121 66.40 20.57 -13.19
C TYR A 121 65.78 19.52 -12.20
N GLN A 122 65.22 18.40 -12.72
CA GLN A 122 65.19 17.02 -12.16
C GLN A 122 64.63 16.71 -10.73
N HIS A 123 63.96 15.58 -10.44
CA HIS A 123 63.51 14.43 -11.24
C HIS A 123 62.22 13.79 -10.64
N ALA A 124 61.47 13.03 -11.45
CA ALA A 124 60.32 12.18 -11.06
C ALA A 124 60.67 10.67 -11.33
N PRO A 125 59.76 9.63 -11.38
CA PRO A 125 58.44 9.62 -12.06
C PRO A 125 57.33 8.73 -11.43
N ALA A 126 56.16 8.69 -12.11
CA ALA A 126 55.18 7.60 -12.07
C ALA A 126 54.87 7.14 -13.53
N PRO A 127 54.43 5.90 -13.79
CA PRO A 127 54.33 5.34 -15.14
C PRO A 127 52.94 5.47 -15.79
N ALA A 128 52.92 5.53 -17.13
CA ALA A 128 51.77 5.35 -18.00
C ALA A 128 52.22 4.75 -19.36
N TRP A 129 51.32 4.15 -20.14
CA TRP A 129 51.60 3.64 -21.50
C TRP A 129 50.46 3.92 -22.49
N GLN A 130 50.72 3.70 -23.79
CA GLN A 130 50.46 4.72 -24.82
C GLN A 130 49.99 4.18 -26.19
N TYR A 131 49.46 5.07 -27.04
CA TYR A 131 49.07 4.84 -28.45
C TYR A 131 50.20 5.20 -29.46
N GLY A 132 50.04 4.80 -30.73
CA GLY A 132 50.77 5.31 -31.92
C GLY A 132 50.07 4.88 -33.23
N GLY A 133 50.31 5.43 -34.43
CA GLY A 133 51.22 6.51 -34.89
C GLY A 133 50.90 6.95 -36.35
N THR A 134 51.63 7.92 -36.92
CA THR A 134 51.40 8.60 -38.25
C THR A 134 52.77 9.03 -38.87
N PRO A 135 52.93 9.88 -39.95
CA PRO A 135 52.04 10.50 -40.98
C PRO A 135 52.50 10.05 -42.42
N PRO A 136 52.90 10.83 -43.49
CA PRO A 136 52.73 12.24 -43.91
C PRO A 136 52.54 12.54 -45.46
N MET A 137 52.55 13.84 -45.83
CA MET A 137 52.92 14.50 -47.13
C MET A 137 52.01 14.52 -48.39
N GLY A 138 51.75 15.75 -48.92
CA GLY A 138 51.32 16.04 -50.31
C GLY A 138 50.43 17.30 -50.52
N ALA A 139 50.84 18.28 -51.35
CA ALA A 139 50.11 19.53 -51.74
C ALA A 139 50.75 20.14 -53.04
N PRO A 140 50.36 21.31 -53.66
CA PRO A 140 49.26 22.27 -53.42
C PRO A 140 48.36 22.59 -54.71
N PRO A 141 48.17 23.83 -55.27
CA PRO A 141 46.98 24.69 -55.02
C PRO A 141 46.19 25.33 -56.22
N SER A 142 44.91 25.68 -55.98
CA SER A 142 44.15 26.91 -56.40
C SER A 142 43.82 27.28 -57.87
N MET A 143 42.82 28.17 -58.05
CA MET A 143 42.23 28.77 -59.29
C MET A 143 41.29 27.82 -60.10
N GLY A 144 40.14 28.19 -60.68
CA GLY A 144 39.34 29.44 -60.71
C GLY A 144 37.95 29.20 -61.40
N ALA A 145 36.99 30.14 -61.34
CA ALA A 145 35.63 30.06 -61.95
C ALA A 145 35.64 30.21 -63.50
N PRO A 146 34.61 29.83 -64.33
CA PRO A 146 33.13 30.00 -64.15
C PRO A 146 32.18 28.88 -64.73
N PRO A 147 30.83 29.03 -64.69
CA PRO A 147 29.83 28.25 -65.49
C PRO A 147 29.60 28.88 -66.90
N PRO A 148 28.62 28.51 -67.80
CA PRO A 148 27.43 27.62 -67.67
C PRO A 148 27.11 26.71 -68.93
N MET A 149 25.83 26.31 -69.10
CA MET A 149 25.17 25.64 -70.26
C MET A 149 25.41 24.12 -70.48
N ALA A 150 24.57 23.35 -71.19
CA ALA A 150 23.10 23.34 -71.40
C ALA A 150 22.64 22.09 -72.22
N MET A 151 21.34 21.76 -72.21
CA MET A 151 20.60 21.00 -73.26
C MET A 151 20.83 19.45 -73.38
N PRO A 152 19.93 18.67 -74.03
CA PRO A 152 19.43 17.37 -73.52
C PRO A 152 19.38 16.26 -74.63
N PRO A 153 18.42 15.31 -74.70
CA PRO A 153 17.55 14.62 -73.71
C PRO A 153 17.71 13.07 -73.75
N PHE A 154 16.86 12.28 -73.06
CA PHE A 154 16.04 11.18 -73.66
C PHE A 154 15.06 10.49 -72.66
N ARG A 155 13.98 9.88 -73.21
CA ARG A 155 12.82 9.17 -72.56
C ARG A 155 12.09 8.34 -73.67
N PRO A 156 10.86 7.73 -73.56
CA PRO A 156 9.78 7.70 -72.54
C PRO A 156 9.82 6.36 -71.72
N VAL A 157 8.80 5.64 -71.21
CA VAL A 157 7.29 5.58 -71.15
C VAL A 157 6.94 4.91 -69.78
N GLY A 158 5.78 4.93 -69.11
CA GLY A 158 4.46 5.61 -69.20
C GLY A 158 4.00 6.02 -67.78
N ASN A 159 2.73 6.25 -67.37
CA ASN A 159 1.36 6.15 -67.95
C ASN A 159 0.65 4.77 -67.83
N HIS A 160 -0.60 4.65 -67.34
CA HIS A 160 -1.68 5.67 -67.14
C HIS A 160 -2.52 5.54 -65.84
N MET A 161 -3.59 6.33 -65.74
CA MET A 161 -4.49 6.55 -64.59
C MET A 161 -5.87 5.86 -64.73
N THR A 162 -6.62 5.81 -63.62
CA THR A 162 -8.11 5.84 -63.49
C THR A 162 -8.99 4.82 -64.22
N SER A 163 -9.71 3.98 -63.45
CA SER A 163 -11.20 3.92 -63.45
C SER A 163 -11.77 2.87 -62.46
N SER A 164 -12.96 3.14 -61.93
CA SER A 164 -13.90 2.15 -61.35
C SER A 164 -14.79 1.57 -62.50
N PRO A 165 -15.60 0.48 -62.37
CA PRO A 165 -16.21 -0.05 -61.13
C PRO A 165 -16.48 -1.59 -61.09
N SER A 166 -17.34 -2.01 -60.14
CA SER A 166 -18.34 -3.11 -60.21
C SER A 166 -17.97 -4.60 -60.41
N LEU A 167 -18.22 -5.37 -59.33
CA LEU A 167 -18.95 -6.66 -59.22
C LEU A 167 -18.53 -7.96 -59.98
N ALA A 168 -18.93 -9.07 -59.35
CA ALA A 168 -19.21 -10.43 -59.88
C ALA A 168 -18.07 -11.48 -60.02
N THR A 169 -18.00 -12.35 -59.01
CA THR A 169 -18.10 -13.84 -59.01
C THR A 169 -18.43 -14.57 -60.34
N PRO A 170 -18.16 -15.90 -60.52
CA PRO A 170 -17.98 -16.95 -59.48
C PRO A 170 -16.90 -18.05 -59.75
N GLN A 171 -16.86 -19.06 -58.85
CA GLN A 171 -16.69 -20.55 -59.03
C GLN A 171 -15.89 -21.17 -60.22
N ALA A 172 -15.27 -22.37 -60.12
CA ALA A 172 -14.90 -23.31 -59.04
C ALA A 172 -14.13 -24.54 -59.62
N SER A 173 -13.68 -25.48 -58.75
CA SER A 173 -13.31 -26.91 -59.04
C SER A 173 -12.11 -27.18 -60.00
N LEU A 174 -11.37 -28.31 -60.02
CA LEU A 174 -11.18 -29.58 -59.23
C LEU A 174 -9.78 -30.16 -59.66
N ALA A 175 -9.16 -31.29 -59.25
CA ALA A 175 -9.50 -32.48 -58.46
C ALA A 175 -8.24 -33.05 -57.69
N GLU A 176 -8.26 -34.33 -57.32
CA GLU A 176 -7.22 -35.09 -56.56
C GLU A 176 -6.23 -35.87 -57.47
N TYR A 177 -5.26 -36.70 -57.02
CA TYR A 177 -5.43 -38.04 -56.40
C TYR A 177 -4.21 -38.57 -55.58
N SER A 178 -4.50 -39.06 -54.35
CA SER A 178 -4.04 -40.33 -53.67
C SER A 178 -2.55 -40.71 -53.49
N ALA A 179 -2.11 -41.58 -52.55
CA ALA A 179 -2.80 -42.57 -51.66
C ALA A 179 -2.14 -42.74 -50.24
N ALA A 180 -2.70 -43.63 -49.37
CA ALA A 180 -2.34 -43.88 -47.93
C ALA A 180 -2.07 -45.41 -47.65
N PRO A 181 -2.17 -46.07 -46.44
CA PRO A 181 -2.66 -45.76 -45.04
C PRO A 181 -1.56 -46.08 -43.96
N PRO A 182 -1.68 -46.82 -42.79
CA PRO A 182 -2.79 -47.22 -41.86
C PRO A 182 -2.55 -47.25 -40.29
N VAL A 183 -3.63 -47.06 -39.49
CA VAL A 183 -4.11 -47.83 -38.28
C VAL A 183 -3.32 -47.98 -36.92
N PHE A 184 -3.79 -47.25 -35.86
CA PHE A 184 -4.08 -47.57 -34.40
C PHE A 184 -3.11 -48.41 -33.48
N HIS A 185 -3.24 -48.62 -32.14
CA HIS A 185 -4.27 -48.29 -31.09
C HIS A 185 -3.77 -47.92 -29.63
N ASN A 186 -4.16 -48.65 -28.54
CA ASN A 186 -4.15 -48.28 -27.08
C ASN A 186 -3.63 -49.41 -26.13
N ALA A 187 -3.13 -49.08 -24.90
CA ALA A 187 -3.67 -49.53 -23.57
C ALA A 187 -2.70 -49.56 -22.33
N THR A 188 -3.25 -49.23 -21.13
CA THR A 188 -2.93 -49.71 -19.73
C THR A 188 -1.58 -49.45 -18.98
N GLN A 189 -1.70 -49.32 -17.64
CA GLN A 189 -0.63 -49.41 -16.60
C GLN A 189 -0.60 -50.82 -15.94
N PRO A 190 0.06 -51.12 -14.78
CA PRO A 190 1.18 -50.48 -14.06
C PRO A 190 2.32 -51.47 -13.67
N LEU A 191 3.39 -51.02 -13.00
CA LEU A 191 4.18 -51.79 -12.00
C LEU A 191 5.18 -50.90 -11.21
N GLY A 192 5.81 -51.46 -10.16
CA GLY A 192 6.53 -50.72 -9.11
C GLY A 192 8.06 -50.55 -9.27
N PRO A 193 8.76 -50.06 -8.22
CA PRO A 193 10.19 -49.73 -8.24
C PRO A 193 11.12 -50.95 -8.04
N PRO A 194 12.42 -50.81 -8.36
CA PRO A 194 13.42 -51.05 -7.30
C PRO A 194 14.63 -50.09 -7.34
N THR A 195 15.51 -50.24 -6.35
CA THR A 195 16.76 -49.48 -6.14
C THR A 195 18.00 -50.29 -6.57
N THR A 196 19.18 -49.65 -6.54
CA THR A 196 20.54 -50.22 -6.35
C THR A 196 21.25 -51.06 -7.45
N LEU A 197 22.40 -50.51 -7.91
CA LEU A 197 23.76 -51.08 -8.00
C LEU A 197 24.17 -52.24 -8.97
N GLN A 198 25.18 -51.90 -9.79
CA GLN A 198 26.42 -52.64 -10.13
C GLN A 198 26.50 -53.75 -11.21
N GLY A 199 27.73 -53.87 -11.76
CA GLY A 199 28.18 -54.76 -12.86
C GLY A 199 28.20 -54.06 -14.23
N TYR A 200 29.22 -54.13 -15.11
CA TYR A 200 30.57 -54.76 -15.13
C TYR A 200 31.48 -53.90 -16.07
N THR A 201 32.75 -54.15 -16.48
CA THR A 201 33.59 -55.38 -16.51
C THR A 201 35.07 -55.10 -16.17
N GLN A 202 36.01 -55.08 -17.15
CA GLN A 202 37.48 -55.01 -16.94
C GLN A 202 38.25 -54.50 -18.19
N GLN A 203 39.49 -54.03 -17.93
CA GLN A 203 40.74 -54.01 -18.74
C GLN A 203 41.37 -52.61 -18.85
N GLY A 204 42.62 -52.35 -18.45
CA GLY A 204 43.58 -53.20 -17.70
C GLY A 204 44.96 -52.52 -17.47
N SER A 205 45.80 -53.14 -16.63
CA SER A 205 47.25 -52.83 -16.39
C SER A 205 47.65 -51.61 -15.54
N ALA A 206 48.78 -51.75 -14.83
CA ALA A 206 49.42 -50.80 -13.88
C ALA A 206 50.96 -50.71 -14.22
N PRO A 207 51.92 -50.11 -13.45
CA PRO A 207 51.90 -49.64 -12.04
C PRO A 207 52.64 -48.29 -11.72
N LEU A 208 52.83 -48.02 -10.42
CA LEU A 208 53.77 -47.04 -9.80
C LEU A 208 55.14 -47.73 -9.50
N PRO A 209 56.15 -47.15 -8.80
CA PRO A 209 56.50 -45.74 -8.47
C PRO A 209 57.98 -45.35 -8.79
N MET A 210 58.38 -44.06 -8.71
CA MET A 210 59.67 -43.63 -8.09
C MET A 210 59.89 -42.10 -7.96
N ASN A 211 60.78 -41.75 -7.02
CA ASN A 211 61.56 -40.50 -6.84
C ASN A 211 63.07 -40.94 -6.83
N PRO A 212 64.15 -40.11 -6.96
CA PRO A 212 64.32 -38.78 -6.34
C PRO A 212 65.31 -37.75 -7.02
N MET A 213 65.56 -36.61 -6.35
CA MET A 213 66.76 -35.71 -6.45
C MET A 213 67.01 -34.95 -7.79
N ALA A 214 67.79 -33.85 -7.86
CA ALA A 214 68.70 -33.18 -6.90
C ALA A 214 68.60 -31.62 -6.92
N ALA A 215 69.37 -30.94 -6.04
CA ALA A 215 69.59 -29.47 -5.99
C ALA A 215 71.02 -29.12 -6.53
N PRO A 216 71.83 -28.08 -6.14
CA PRO A 216 71.76 -27.13 -5.00
C PRO A 216 72.25 -25.65 -5.22
N HIS A 217 72.22 -24.84 -4.14
CA HIS A 217 73.04 -23.62 -3.86
C HIS A 217 72.81 -22.33 -4.70
N SER A 218 73.09 -21.08 -4.25
CA SER A 218 73.28 -20.47 -2.90
C SER A 218 73.43 -18.93 -3.00
N TYR A 219 72.99 -18.14 -2.00
CA TYR A 219 73.70 -17.00 -1.33
C TYR A 219 72.76 -16.05 -0.54
N GLN A 220 73.28 -15.46 0.56
CA GLN A 220 72.77 -14.25 1.25
C GLN A 220 73.84 -13.11 1.13
N PRO A 221 73.59 -11.85 1.58
CA PRO A 221 73.72 -11.47 3.01
C PRO A 221 72.40 -10.89 3.59
N GLY A 222 72.15 -10.78 4.90
CA GLY A 222 73.03 -10.81 6.08
C GLY A 222 73.25 -9.38 6.62
N MET A 223 73.07 -9.01 7.89
CA MET A 223 72.94 -9.75 9.18
C MET A 223 71.64 -9.29 9.92
N ARG A 224 71.39 -9.35 11.26
CA ARG A 224 72.16 -9.68 12.49
C ARG A 224 71.21 -10.10 13.65
N ALA A 225 71.78 -10.63 14.74
CA ALA A 225 71.14 -11.04 16.02
C ALA A 225 72.23 -10.94 17.16
N PRO A 226 72.16 -11.52 18.39
CA PRO A 226 71.12 -12.33 19.06
C PRO A 226 70.94 -12.06 20.60
N TYR A 227 70.46 -13.08 21.34
CA TYR A 227 70.40 -13.34 22.81
C TYR A 227 69.02 -13.16 23.51
N GLY A 228 68.47 -14.12 24.27
CA GLY A 228 68.78 -15.56 24.43
C GLY A 228 68.29 -16.20 25.76
N GLY A 229 67.99 -17.52 25.79
CA GLY A 229 67.83 -18.33 27.04
C GLY A 229 66.41 -18.89 27.37
N PRO A 230 66.23 -20.19 27.79
CA PRO A 230 64.89 -20.80 27.94
C PRO A 230 64.60 -21.54 29.31
N PRO A 231 63.97 -22.75 29.45
CA PRO A 231 62.73 -22.98 30.24
C PRO A 231 62.89 -24.05 31.37
N PRO A 232 61.81 -24.69 31.92
CA PRO A 232 61.34 -25.99 31.36
C PRO A 232 59.87 -26.51 31.63
N SER A 233 59.39 -27.40 30.73
CA SER A 233 58.58 -28.65 31.00
C SER A 233 57.11 -28.63 31.52
N VAL A 234 56.20 -29.61 31.27
CA VAL A 234 56.14 -30.83 30.39
C VAL A 234 54.68 -31.33 30.16
N ARG A 235 54.43 -32.21 29.16
CA ARG A 235 53.18 -32.99 28.88
C ARG A 235 53.56 -34.39 28.33
N PRO A 236 52.78 -35.50 28.49
CA PRO A 236 51.90 -36.01 27.40
C PRO A 236 50.67 -36.87 27.85
N THR A 237 50.14 -37.72 26.93
CA THR A 237 48.89 -38.55 26.91
C THR A 237 49.19 -40.08 27.14
N PRO A 238 48.42 -41.18 26.78
CA PRO A 238 47.20 -41.37 25.96
C PRO A 238 46.08 -42.39 26.46
N PRO A 239 45.65 -43.54 25.81
CA PRO A 239 44.29 -43.63 25.19
C PRO A 239 43.47 -44.99 25.27
N THR A 240 42.42 -45.11 24.42
CA THR A 240 41.88 -46.30 23.64
C THR A 240 40.83 -47.34 24.15
N THR A 241 39.82 -47.58 23.28
CA THR A 241 39.14 -48.84 22.83
C THR A 241 38.24 -49.73 23.72
N GLY A 242 37.06 -50.13 23.20
CA GLY A 242 36.28 -51.33 23.59
C GLY A 242 34.77 -51.35 23.18
N PRO A 243 34.29 -52.29 22.32
CA PRO A 243 32.86 -52.47 21.95
C PRO A 243 32.35 -53.90 22.35
N PRO A 244 31.24 -54.50 21.83
CA PRO A 244 30.11 -54.03 20.99
C PRO A 244 28.69 -54.47 21.47
N MET A 245 27.64 -54.19 20.66
CA MET A 245 26.30 -54.85 20.60
C MET A 245 25.34 -54.80 21.81
N GLY A 246 24.03 -54.70 21.52
CA GLY A 246 22.94 -54.90 22.50
C GLY A 246 21.57 -54.44 21.97
N ASN A 247 20.60 -55.35 21.88
CA ASN A 247 19.22 -55.05 21.48
C ASN A 247 18.33 -54.68 22.68
N ALA A 248 17.15 -54.15 22.37
CA ALA A 248 15.91 -54.19 23.18
C ALA A 248 15.79 -53.30 24.46
N ASN A 249 15.03 -52.22 24.29
CA ASN A 249 13.96 -51.81 25.23
C ASN A 249 12.89 -52.92 25.36
N PRO A 250 11.96 -52.89 26.35
CA PRO A 250 11.84 -52.11 27.60
C PRO A 250 11.54 -53.11 28.77
N PRO A 251 10.54 -52.95 29.68
CA PRO A 251 9.97 -51.79 30.40
C PRO A 251 10.01 -51.95 31.93
N LEU A 252 9.54 -50.93 32.69
CA LEU A 252 8.50 -51.04 33.77
C LEU A 252 8.47 -49.80 34.70
N GLY A 253 7.28 -49.53 35.22
CA GLY A 253 7.01 -48.99 36.57
C GLY A 253 5.86 -49.82 37.16
N PRO A 254 5.13 -49.40 38.22
CA PRO A 254 5.26 -48.18 39.06
C PRO A 254 5.23 -48.51 40.58
N LYS A 255 4.93 -47.49 41.44
CA LYS A 255 4.54 -47.58 42.89
C LYS A 255 5.65 -48.04 43.87
N THR A 256 6.11 -47.24 44.84
CA THR A 256 5.52 -46.58 46.07
C THR A 256 5.76 -47.38 47.36
N ASP A 257 5.88 -46.63 48.47
CA ASP A 257 5.69 -47.03 49.89
C ASP A 257 6.84 -47.64 50.72
N ALA A 258 7.55 -46.71 51.41
CA ALA A 258 7.63 -46.60 52.90
C ALA A 258 8.74 -47.28 53.76
N GLN A 259 9.06 -46.59 54.87
CA GLN A 259 9.79 -47.00 56.11
C GLN A 259 11.32 -47.22 55.99
N CYS A 260 12.16 -47.08 57.04
CA CYS A 260 11.95 -46.80 58.48
C CYS A 260 13.19 -46.14 59.18
N GLY A 261 12.99 -45.46 60.33
CA GLY A 261 14.03 -45.09 61.33
C GLY A 261 15.03 -43.98 60.93
N SER A 262 15.74 -43.28 61.83
CA SER A 262 15.87 -43.28 63.32
C SER A 262 16.86 -42.15 63.72
N ASP A 263 16.87 -41.45 64.87
CA ASP A 263 16.06 -41.54 66.10
C ASP A 263 16.15 -40.26 67.02
N ALA A 264 15.79 -40.38 68.30
CA ALA A 264 15.93 -39.52 69.50
C ALA A 264 17.18 -38.60 69.64
N SER A 265 17.19 -37.49 70.44
CA SER A 265 16.18 -36.73 71.23
C SER A 265 16.78 -35.35 71.66
N ASP A 266 16.44 -34.55 72.70
CA ASP A 266 15.58 -34.65 73.90
C ASP A 266 15.29 -33.27 74.59
N ASP A 267 14.53 -33.31 75.71
CA ASP A 267 14.37 -32.32 76.82
C ASP A 267 13.52 -31.03 76.65
N ALA A 268 13.01 -30.49 77.78
CA ALA A 268 11.99 -29.42 77.91
C ALA A 268 12.40 -28.34 78.97
N PRO A 269 11.56 -27.50 79.68
CA PRO A 269 10.08 -27.51 79.89
C PRO A 269 9.31 -26.14 79.98
N HIS A 270 7.95 -26.21 80.11
CA HIS A 270 6.97 -25.26 80.76
C HIS A 270 6.87 -23.76 80.27
N THR A 271 5.76 -22.98 80.29
CA THR A 271 4.28 -22.97 80.62
C THR A 271 3.68 -21.63 80.03
N GLU A 272 2.43 -21.09 80.09
CA GLU A 272 0.98 -21.30 80.46
C GLU A 272 0.19 -20.02 79.96
N TYR A 273 -1.13 -19.71 80.04
CA TYR A 273 -2.44 -20.34 80.40
C TYR A 273 -3.62 -19.48 79.80
N GLU A 274 -4.80 -20.08 79.52
CA GLU A 274 -6.25 -19.65 79.68
C GLU A 274 -6.78 -18.17 79.47
N THR A 275 -8.07 -17.79 79.29
CA THR A 275 -9.43 -18.44 79.34
C THR A 275 -10.58 -17.70 78.56
N GLN A 276 -11.75 -18.37 78.49
CA GLN A 276 -13.19 -18.06 78.24
C GLN A 276 -13.83 -16.67 78.63
N GLU A 277 -15.09 -16.26 78.32
CA GLU A 277 -16.20 -16.61 77.34
C GLU A 277 -17.50 -15.75 77.60
N ASN A 278 -18.59 -15.92 76.81
CA ASN A 278 -20.05 -15.70 77.12
C ASN A 278 -20.69 -14.26 77.17
N ASP A 279 -22.03 -13.98 77.02
CA ASP A 279 -23.26 -14.74 76.60
C ASP A 279 -24.51 -13.84 76.25
N THR A 280 -25.60 -14.42 75.68
CA THR A 280 -27.06 -13.99 75.66
C THR A 280 -27.51 -12.74 74.84
N GLU A 281 -28.79 -12.43 74.52
CA GLU A 281 -30.18 -12.97 74.75
C GLU A 281 -31.16 -12.58 73.58
N CYS A 282 -32.48 -12.84 73.72
CA CYS A 282 -33.61 -12.68 72.77
C CYS A 282 -34.83 -11.93 73.44
N PRO A 283 -36.14 -12.04 73.08
CA PRO A 283 -36.86 -12.59 71.91
C PRO A 283 -38.02 -11.71 71.30
N GLY A 284 -38.62 -12.14 70.18
CA GLY A 284 -39.83 -11.53 69.55
C GLY A 284 -40.44 -12.37 68.40
N HIS A 285 -41.67 -12.10 67.93
CA HIS A 285 -42.43 -12.99 67.02
C HIS A 285 -42.88 -12.40 65.66
N MET A 286 -43.25 -13.33 64.75
CA MET A 286 -43.75 -13.26 63.35
C MET A 286 -45.01 -12.38 63.08
N PRO A 287 -45.44 -12.06 61.82
CA PRO A 287 -45.19 -12.78 60.54
C PRO A 287 -44.93 -11.96 59.22
N THR A 288 -44.79 -12.74 58.13
CA THR A 288 -44.62 -12.49 56.66
C THR A 288 -45.76 -11.72 55.94
N PRO A 289 -45.73 -11.43 54.59
CA PRO A 289 -44.80 -11.86 53.50
C PRO A 289 -44.34 -10.80 52.46
N GLY A 290 -43.34 -11.14 51.63
CA GLY A 290 -43.06 -10.46 50.34
C GLY A 290 -41.64 -10.65 49.75
N ASN A 291 -41.52 -11.43 48.65
CA ASN A 291 -40.30 -11.77 47.87
C ASN A 291 -39.25 -10.64 47.73
N GLY A 292 -37.92 -10.84 47.78
CA GLY A 292 -37.10 -12.06 47.66
C GLY A 292 -36.51 -12.23 46.23
N ALA A 293 -35.20 -12.38 45.98
CA ALA A 293 -34.03 -12.40 46.87
C ALA A 293 -32.70 -11.99 46.14
N GLN A 294 -31.57 -11.97 46.87
CA GLN A 294 -30.20 -11.57 46.47
C GLN A 294 -29.46 -12.73 45.71
N VAL A 295 -28.43 -12.58 44.85
CA VAL A 295 -26.98 -12.19 45.01
C VAL A 295 -26.26 -12.77 46.26
N PRO A 296 -24.92 -13.03 46.27
CA PRO A 296 -23.89 -13.15 45.20
C PRO A 296 -22.90 -14.36 45.41
N ASN A 297 -21.66 -14.27 44.90
CA ASN A 297 -20.40 -14.99 45.27
C ASN A 297 -19.94 -16.24 44.46
N SER A 298 -18.81 -16.85 44.86
CA SER A 298 -17.71 -17.28 43.97
C SER A 298 -16.96 -18.58 44.41
N PHE A 299 -16.03 -19.04 43.55
CA PHE A 299 -14.97 -20.05 43.74
C PHE A 299 -15.25 -21.57 43.52
N ASP A 300 -14.14 -22.30 43.41
CA ASP A 300 -13.78 -23.50 42.63
C ASP A 300 -14.43 -24.90 42.86
N HIS A 301 -14.25 -25.74 41.82
CA HIS A 301 -14.07 -27.21 41.76
C HIS A 301 -14.34 -28.11 43.01
N LEU A 302 -15.17 -29.17 42.85
CA LEU A 302 -14.66 -30.57 42.77
C LEU A 302 -15.73 -31.65 42.40
N GLU A 303 -15.21 -32.83 42.06
CA GLU A 303 -15.73 -34.03 41.40
C GLU A 303 -16.48 -35.06 42.29
N MET A 304 -17.48 -35.80 41.76
CA MET A 304 -17.73 -37.26 41.96
C MET A 304 -19.00 -37.83 41.27
N GLY A 305 -19.02 -39.15 40.98
CA GLY A 305 -20.15 -39.95 40.42
C GLY A 305 -21.00 -40.69 41.48
N PRO A 306 -21.74 -41.82 41.23
CA PRO A 306 -21.36 -42.93 40.30
C PRO A 306 -22.49 -43.83 39.66
N THR A 307 -22.09 -44.94 38.98
CA THR A 307 -22.83 -46.23 38.65
C THR A 307 -23.95 -46.28 37.57
N MET A 308 -24.27 -47.39 36.85
CA MET A 308 -23.61 -48.70 36.49
C MET A 308 -24.43 -49.46 35.39
N ALA A 309 -23.79 -50.17 34.42
CA ALA A 309 -24.23 -51.43 33.73
C ALA A 309 -23.31 -51.85 32.53
N GLY A 310 -23.23 -53.16 32.19
CA GLY A 310 -22.45 -53.77 31.07
C GLY A 310 -23.08 -55.10 30.58
N PRO A 311 -22.41 -56.09 29.91
CA PRO A 311 -20.98 -56.27 29.50
C PRO A 311 -20.74 -56.56 27.97
N VAL A 312 -19.61 -56.23 27.29
CA VAL A 312 -18.20 -56.78 27.28
C VAL A 312 -18.11 -58.25 26.78
N PRO A 313 -17.41 -58.61 25.64
CA PRO A 313 -15.94 -58.81 25.59
C PRO A 313 -15.08 -58.24 24.38
N PRO A 314 -14.53 -58.97 23.34
CA PRO A 314 -13.10 -58.80 22.95
C PRO A 314 -12.80 -58.40 21.46
N GLN A 315 -11.61 -57.96 21.00
CA GLN A 315 -10.18 -58.12 21.38
C GLN A 315 -9.37 -56.80 21.15
N GLN A 316 -8.57 -56.28 22.13
CA GLN A 316 -7.08 -56.35 22.26
C GLN A 316 -6.26 -55.25 21.48
N PRO A 317 -4.92 -55.03 21.65
CA PRO A 317 -4.42 -53.74 22.18
C PRO A 317 -3.40 -52.92 21.32
N GLY A 318 -3.10 -51.67 21.74
CA GLY A 318 -2.09 -50.74 21.15
C GLY A 318 -0.75 -50.68 21.93
N PRO A 319 0.00 -49.55 22.00
CA PRO A 319 -0.22 -48.17 21.49
C PRO A 319 0.80 -47.84 20.35
N PRO A 320 1.75 -46.85 20.28
CA PRO A 320 2.12 -45.62 21.06
C PRO A 320 2.24 -44.30 20.22
N THR A 321 2.73 -43.21 20.85
CA THR A 321 3.33 -41.95 20.30
C THR A 321 2.58 -41.09 19.26
N ARG A 322 2.47 -39.77 19.50
CA ARG A 322 1.98 -38.75 18.54
C ARG A 322 3.08 -37.77 18.12
N HIS A 323 3.40 -37.73 16.82
CA HIS A 323 3.90 -36.52 16.16
C HIS A 323 2.74 -35.81 15.47
N MET A 324 2.80 -34.47 15.38
CA MET A 324 1.72 -33.65 14.82
C MET A 324 2.10 -33.19 13.41
N GLY A 325 1.55 -33.88 12.39
CA GLY A 325 1.68 -33.51 10.99
C GLY A 325 0.32 -33.55 10.31
N LEU A 326 -0.03 -32.51 9.53
CA LEU A 326 -1.23 -32.52 8.70
C LEU A 326 -0.96 -33.27 7.40
N SER A 327 -1.95 -34.00 6.89
CA SER A 327 -1.88 -34.72 5.62
C SER A 327 -3.20 -34.61 4.86
N TYR A 328 -3.11 -34.39 3.56
CA TYR A 328 -4.27 -34.30 2.67
C TYR A 328 -4.82 -35.70 2.31
N PRO A 329 -6.14 -35.87 2.12
CA PRO A 329 -6.71 -37.07 1.51
C PRO A 329 -6.45 -37.11 -0.01
N SER A 330 -6.08 -38.28 -0.54
CA SER A 330 -5.96 -38.58 -1.97
C SER A 330 -7.21 -39.31 -2.51
N LEU A 331 -7.45 -39.20 -3.82
CA LEU A 331 -8.63 -39.77 -4.50
C LEU A 331 -8.40 -41.22 -4.99
N PRO A 332 -9.42 -42.11 -4.97
CA PRO A 332 -9.36 -43.48 -5.51
C PRO A 332 -9.91 -43.62 -6.96
N PRO A 333 -9.49 -44.64 -7.75
CA PRO A 333 -9.95 -44.85 -9.14
C PRO A 333 -10.73 -46.18 -9.42
N GLY A 334 -11.51 -46.20 -10.51
CA GLY A 334 -12.23 -47.37 -11.10
C GLY A 334 -13.68 -47.54 -10.60
N TYR A 335 -14.68 -48.04 -11.35
CA TYR A 335 -14.87 -48.54 -12.74
C TYR A 335 -16.37 -48.33 -13.14
N GLN A 336 -16.98 -48.70 -14.28
CA GLN A 336 -16.62 -49.55 -15.44
C GLN A 336 -17.19 -48.96 -16.78
N ASN A 337 -17.91 -49.74 -17.64
CA ASN A 337 -18.29 -49.36 -19.02
C ASN A 337 -19.42 -50.23 -19.64
N THR A 338 -20.35 -49.64 -20.42
CA THR A 338 -21.19 -50.23 -21.53
C THR A 338 -22.16 -49.15 -22.10
N SER A 339 -22.69 -49.14 -23.34
CA SER A 339 -22.17 -49.54 -24.68
C SER A 339 -23.20 -49.22 -25.83
N ALA A 340 -22.75 -48.54 -26.89
CA ALA A 340 -23.25 -48.53 -28.29
C ALA A 340 -24.57 -47.79 -28.72
N PRO A 341 -24.74 -47.45 -30.04
CA PRO A 341 -25.80 -46.58 -30.64
C PRO A 341 -26.56 -47.35 -31.79
N PRO A 342 -27.01 -46.83 -32.98
CA PRO A 342 -27.16 -45.47 -33.57
C PRO A 342 -28.45 -45.21 -34.46
N ASN A 343 -28.40 -44.19 -35.33
CA ASN A 343 -29.16 -43.96 -36.61
C ASN A 343 -30.62 -43.40 -36.54
N THR A 344 -31.13 -42.60 -37.51
CA THR A 344 -30.60 -42.14 -38.83
C THR A 344 -31.14 -40.75 -39.28
N ALA A 345 -30.61 -40.24 -40.40
CA ALA A 345 -30.93 -38.97 -41.12
C ALA A 345 -32.33 -38.97 -41.84
N THR A 346 -32.80 -37.97 -42.63
CA THR A 346 -32.12 -36.96 -43.49
C THR A 346 -33.04 -35.78 -43.94
N MET A 347 -32.42 -34.64 -44.31
CA MET A 347 -32.80 -33.52 -45.24
C MET A 347 -34.21 -33.44 -45.92
N HIS A 348 -34.72 -32.21 -46.16
CA HIS A 348 -34.69 -31.54 -47.50
C HIS A 348 -35.25 -30.08 -47.57
N HIS A 349 -34.76 -29.31 -48.56
CA HIS A 349 -35.17 -27.96 -49.05
C HIS A 349 -35.97 -28.10 -50.40
N PRO A 350 -36.44 -27.07 -51.18
CA PRO A 350 -35.96 -25.67 -51.33
C PRO A 350 -36.95 -24.50 -51.71
N MET A 351 -36.41 -23.26 -51.68
CA MET A 351 -36.57 -22.04 -52.52
C MET A 351 -37.91 -21.48 -53.11
N GLN A 352 -38.17 -20.18 -52.84
CA GLN A 352 -38.20 -18.97 -53.75
C GLN A 352 -38.86 -19.00 -55.17
N PRO A 353 -39.38 -17.87 -55.74
CA PRO A 353 -38.69 -16.57 -55.90
C PRO A 353 -39.55 -15.27 -55.73
N SER A 354 -39.14 -14.15 -56.36
CA SER A 354 -39.41 -12.73 -56.01
C SER A 354 -40.15 -11.88 -57.06
N THR A 355 -40.75 -10.72 -56.68
CA THR A 355 -40.71 -9.44 -57.46
C THR A 355 -41.23 -8.19 -56.68
N GLN A 356 -41.02 -6.99 -57.25
CA GLN A 356 -41.35 -5.60 -56.81
C GLN A 356 -41.89 -4.83 -58.04
N PRO A 357 -42.74 -3.77 -57.96
CA PRO A 357 -42.33 -2.41 -57.53
C PRO A 357 -43.40 -1.46 -56.88
N TYR A 358 -42.95 -0.31 -56.30
CA TYR A 358 -43.48 1.09 -56.26
C TYR A 358 -45.01 1.41 -56.44
N SER A 359 -45.65 2.46 -55.87
CA SER A 359 -45.22 3.67 -55.10
C SER A 359 -46.39 4.45 -54.40
N HIS A 360 -46.03 5.42 -53.54
CA HIS A 360 -46.80 6.63 -53.10
C HIS A 360 -47.89 6.55 -51.98
N ALA A 361 -48.23 7.73 -51.46
CA ALA A 361 -49.05 8.08 -50.26
C ALA A 361 -49.77 9.45 -50.53
N PRO A 362 -50.47 10.19 -49.62
CA PRO A 362 -50.57 10.06 -48.13
C PRO A 362 -51.92 10.47 -47.44
N GLN A 363 -51.95 10.47 -46.09
CA GLN A 363 -52.91 11.15 -45.17
C GLN A 363 -54.37 10.56 -45.11
N PRO A 364 -55.25 10.93 -44.13
CA PRO A 364 -55.02 10.68 -42.69
C PRO A 364 -56.27 10.32 -41.81
N TYR A 365 -55.98 9.88 -40.58
CA TYR A 365 -56.74 10.13 -39.31
C TYR A 365 -58.03 9.34 -38.94
N GLN A 366 -58.16 9.18 -37.61
CA GLN A 366 -59.32 8.86 -36.74
C GLN A 366 -59.64 7.41 -36.33
N GLN A 367 -60.03 7.33 -35.05
CA GLN A 367 -60.44 6.20 -34.19
C GLN A 367 -61.98 5.99 -34.32
N PRO A 368 -62.62 4.89 -33.83
CA PRO A 368 -62.49 4.42 -32.44
C PRO A 368 -62.61 2.90 -32.13
N SER A 369 -62.40 2.64 -30.84
CA SER A 369 -62.47 1.41 -30.03
C SER A 369 -63.45 0.28 -30.41
N ALA A 370 -62.97 -0.96 -30.25
CA ALA A 370 -63.76 -2.14 -29.85
C ALA A 370 -62.94 -3.02 -28.87
N GLY A 371 -63.60 -3.98 -28.20
CA GLY A 371 -63.05 -4.76 -27.07
C GLY A 371 -62.05 -5.89 -27.41
N PRO A 372 -61.56 -6.62 -26.41
CA PRO A 372 -60.38 -7.48 -26.52
C PRO A 372 -60.64 -8.82 -27.24
N ALA A 373 -59.95 -9.03 -28.36
CA ALA A 373 -59.75 -10.36 -28.92
C ALA A 373 -58.63 -11.11 -28.15
N GLN A 374 -58.86 -12.37 -27.79
CA GLN A 374 -57.85 -13.21 -27.17
C GLN A 374 -56.75 -13.55 -28.18
N LEU A 375 -55.49 -13.24 -27.85
CA LEU A 375 -54.32 -13.71 -28.60
C LEU A 375 -53.65 -14.87 -27.87
N SER A 376 -53.11 -15.80 -28.65
CA SER A 376 -52.51 -17.05 -28.16
C SER A 376 -51.14 -16.85 -27.50
N PRO A 377 -50.70 -17.77 -26.61
CA PRO A 377 -49.43 -17.62 -25.87
C PRO A 377 -48.16 -17.59 -26.74
N SER A 378 -48.25 -17.96 -28.02
CA SER A 378 -47.11 -18.16 -28.93
C SER A 378 -46.46 -16.89 -29.48
N LEU A 379 -47.02 -15.69 -29.20
CA LEU A 379 -46.46 -14.40 -29.65
C LEU A 379 -45.94 -13.49 -28.52
N ALA A 380 -46.11 -13.88 -27.25
CA ALA A 380 -45.54 -13.15 -26.11
C ALA A 380 -43.99 -13.23 -26.05
N GLY A 381 -43.38 -14.20 -26.73
CA GLY A 381 -41.94 -14.45 -26.72
C GLY A 381 -41.07 -13.49 -27.55
N LEU A 382 -41.67 -12.51 -28.26
CA LEU A 382 -40.95 -11.58 -29.15
C LEU A 382 -41.00 -10.10 -28.71
N SER A 383 -41.57 -9.79 -27.54
CA SER A 383 -41.58 -8.42 -26.99
C SER A 383 -41.18 -8.36 -25.51
N LEU A 384 -40.18 -9.15 -25.14
CA LEU A 384 -39.35 -8.85 -23.98
C LEU A 384 -37.89 -9.26 -24.26
N GLN A 385 -37.24 -8.50 -25.13
CA GLN A 385 -35.80 -8.57 -25.29
C GLN A 385 -35.15 -8.01 -24.02
N SER A 386 -34.96 -8.90 -23.04
CA SER A 386 -34.33 -8.60 -21.76
C SER A 386 -32.97 -7.99 -22.02
N GLN A 387 -32.83 -6.70 -21.73
CA GLN A 387 -31.59 -5.98 -21.94
C GLN A 387 -30.55 -6.55 -20.98
N THR A 388 -29.64 -7.38 -21.50
CA THR A 388 -28.48 -7.88 -20.77
C THR A 388 -27.76 -6.68 -20.16
N PRO A 389 -27.57 -6.62 -18.83
CA PRO A 389 -26.91 -5.49 -18.19
C PRO A 389 -25.59 -5.19 -18.90
N GLU A 390 -25.24 -3.91 -19.10
CA GLU A 390 -24.03 -3.55 -19.86
C GLU A 390 -22.77 -4.18 -19.25
N SER A 391 -22.72 -4.39 -17.94
CA SER A 391 -21.63 -5.15 -17.27
C SER A 391 -21.48 -6.59 -17.75
N LEU A 392 -22.56 -7.24 -18.20
CA LEU A 392 -22.60 -8.58 -18.78
C LEU A 392 -22.58 -8.60 -20.32
N ARG A 393 -22.57 -7.44 -20.99
CA ARG A 393 -22.46 -7.41 -22.45
C ARG A 393 -21.18 -8.14 -22.87
N VAL A 394 -21.34 -9.09 -23.80
CA VAL A 394 -20.23 -9.94 -24.25
C VAL A 394 -19.24 -9.12 -25.07
N VAL A 395 -17.95 -9.26 -24.76
CA VAL A 395 -16.82 -8.68 -25.49
C VAL A 395 -15.94 -9.82 -25.99
N ASN A 396 -15.64 -9.85 -27.29
CA ASN A 396 -14.65 -10.77 -27.85
C ASN A 396 -13.27 -10.09 -27.84
N LEU A 397 -12.44 -10.46 -26.87
CA LEU A 397 -11.17 -9.76 -26.59
C LEU A 397 -10.15 -9.89 -27.72
N LEU A 398 -10.30 -10.89 -28.60
CA LEU A 398 -9.44 -11.08 -29.78
C LEU A 398 -9.85 -10.20 -30.99
N GLN A 399 -10.99 -9.51 -30.91
CA GLN A 399 -11.51 -8.62 -31.95
C GLN A 399 -11.59 -7.17 -31.49
N GLU A 400 -11.98 -6.93 -30.23
CA GLU A 400 -12.03 -5.59 -29.66
C GLU A 400 -10.63 -5.06 -29.34
N ARG A 401 -10.20 -4.01 -30.05
CA ARG A 401 -8.90 -3.35 -29.80
C ARG A 401 -8.99 -2.20 -28.80
N ASN A 402 -10.15 -1.57 -28.62
CA ASN A 402 -10.29 -0.35 -27.81
C ASN A 402 -11.00 -0.66 -26.47
N LEU A 403 -10.31 -1.39 -25.60
CA LEU A 403 -10.89 -1.88 -24.33
C LEU A 403 -10.98 -0.81 -23.24
N LEU A 404 -10.12 0.21 -23.26
CA LEU A 404 -10.11 1.28 -22.26
C LEU A 404 -11.33 2.21 -22.40
N PRO A 405 -12.00 2.60 -21.30
CA PRO A 405 -12.99 3.67 -21.33
C PRO A 405 -12.34 5.04 -21.62
N PRO A 406 -13.11 6.03 -22.13
CA PRO A 406 -12.58 7.35 -22.49
C PRO A 406 -12.17 8.23 -21.30
N GLY A 407 -12.49 7.81 -20.07
CA GLY A 407 -12.08 8.43 -18.81
C GLY A 407 -11.77 7.34 -17.76
N PRO A 408 -11.59 7.68 -16.47
CA PRO A 408 -11.27 6.70 -15.43
C PRO A 408 -12.27 5.54 -15.33
N VAL A 409 -11.77 4.33 -15.07
CA VAL A 409 -12.62 3.15 -14.79
C VAL A 409 -13.38 3.40 -13.49
N THR A 410 -14.71 3.52 -13.58
CA THR A 410 -15.57 3.70 -12.42
C THR A 410 -15.76 2.39 -11.65
N PRO A 411 -15.86 2.43 -10.30
CA PRO A 411 -16.22 1.25 -9.52
C PRO A 411 -17.67 0.85 -9.81
N PRO A 412 -18.00 -0.46 -9.88
CA PRO A 412 -19.37 -0.92 -10.07
C PRO A 412 -20.25 -0.50 -8.89
N THR A 413 -21.44 -0.02 -9.20
CA THR A 413 -22.45 0.34 -8.20
C THR A 413 -23.12 -0.93 -7.63
N PRO A 414 -23.19 -1.12 -6.31
CA PRO A 414 -23.96 -2.22 -5.72
C PRO A 414 -25.44 -2.12 -6.07
N CYS A 415 -26.06 -3.25 -6.44
CA CYS A 415 -27.48 -3.31 -6.77
C CYS A 415 -28.35 -3.25 -5.50
N LEU A 416 -28.55 -2.03 -5.00
CA LEU A 416 -29.37 -1.72 -3.83
C LEU A 416 -30.50 -0.74 -4.20
N PRO A 417 -31.58 -0.67 -3.38
CA PRO A 417 -32.53 0.43 -3.45
C PRO A 417 -31.83 1.79 -3.41
N GLN A 418 -32.29 2.74 -4.22
CA GLN A 418 -31.57 3.98 -4.52
C GLN A 418 -31.18 4.81 -3.27
N ASP A 419 -32.00 4.75 -2.21
CA ASP A 419 -31.72 5.48 -0.97
C ASP A 419 -30.62 4.82 -0.14
N LEU A 420 -30.58 3.49 -0.09
CA LEU A 420 -29.47 2.76 0.52
C LEU A 420 -28.17 2.92 -0.30
N GLN A 421 -28.28 3.04 -1.63
CA GLN A 421 -27.15 3.32 -2.51
C GLN A 421 -26.52 4.69 -2.21
N LYS A 422 -27.34 5.76 -2.05
CA LYS A 422 -26.87 7.12 -1.72
C LYS A 422 -26.14 7.19 -0.37
N ILE A 423 -26.59 6.40 0.60
CA ILE A 423 -26.04 6.42 1.97
C ILE A 423 -24.79 5.52 2.11
N ASN A 424 -24.50 4.67 1.13
CA ASN A 424 -23.45 3.64 1.22
C ASN A 424 -22.02 4.23 1.31
N CYS A 425 -21.06 3.43 1.80
CA CYS A 425 -19.70 3.89 1.97
C CYS A 425 -19.04 4.27 0.62
N HIS A 426 -18.28 5.37 0.61
CA HIS A 426 -17.60 5.83 -0.61
C HIS A 426 -16.56 4.79 -1.07
N PRO A 427 -16.54 4.41 -2.37
CA PRO A 427 -15.70 3.30 -2.87
C PRO A 427 -14.19 3.60 -2.87
N GLU A 428 -13.78 4.83 -2.60
CA GLU A 428 -12.38 5.15 -2.32
C GLU A 428 -11.94 4.76 -0.90
N VAL A 429 -12.88 4.63 0.04
CA VAL A 429 -12.62 4.41 1.47
C VAL A 429 -12.86 2.95 1.86
N PHE A 430 -13.91 2.32 1.31
CA PHE A 430 -14.24 0.93 1.54
C PHE A 430 -14.91 0.33 0.30
N ARG A 431 -14.39 -0.79 -0.21
CA ARG A 431 -14.75 -1.37 -1.51
C ARG A 431 -14.67 -2.89 -1.45
N SER A 432 -15.45 -3.58 -2.27
CA SER A 432 -15.45 -5.06 -2.40
C SER A 432 -14.98 -5.48 -3.79
N THR A 433 -14.40 -6.67 -3.91
CA THR A 433 -14.13 -7.31 -5.22
C THR A 433 -15.39 -7.75 -5.95
N LEU A 434 -16.45 -8.06 -5.20
CA LEU A 434 -17.77 -8.45 -5.68
C LEU A 434 -18.81 -7.58 -4.98
N THR A 435 -19.53 -6.73 -5.72
CA THR A 435 -20.65 -5.95 -5.17
C THR A 435 -21.94 -6.75 -5.08
N SER A 436 -22.03 -7.86 -5.81
CA SER A 436 -23.05 -8.91 -5.67
C SER A 436 -22.46 -10.09 -4.91
N ILE A 437 -22.84 -10.29 -3.64
CA ILE A 437 -22.23 -11.30 -2.78
C ILE A 437 -22.83 -12.69 -3.07
N PRO A 438 -22.03 -13.73 -3.36
CA PRO A 438 -22.54 -15.07 -3.58
C PRO A 438 -23.27 -15.63 -2.35
N GLN A 439 -24.43 -16.22 -2.54
CA GLN A 439 -25.23 -16.82 -1.46
C GLN A 439 -24.55 -18.01 -0.77
N THR A 440 -23.59 -18.68 -1.42
CA THR A 440 -22.88 -19.85 -0.89
C THR A 440 -21.40 -19.87 -1.30
N GLN A 441 -20.56 -20.53 -0.51
CA GLN A 441 -19.15 -20.79 -0.87
C GLN A 441 -19.02 -21.64 -2.14
N SER A 442 -19.96 -22.55 -2.40
CA SER A 442 -19.97 -23.37 -3.63
C SER A 442 -20.28 -22.54 -4.88
N LEU A 443 -21.06 -21.47 -4.77
CA LEU A 443 -21.32 -20.53 -5.85
C LEU A 443 -20.12 -19.60 -6.08
N LEU A 444 -19.46 -19.12 -5.00
CA LEU A 444 -18.19 -18.39 -5.08
C LEU A 444 -17.09 -19.23 -5.75
N ASN A 445 -16.92 -20.50 -5.34
CA ASN A 445 -15.96 -21.43 -5.93
C ASN A 445 -16.24 -21.73 -7.42
N LYS A 446 -17.51 -21.67 -7.86
CA LYS A 446 -17.90 -21.76 -9.27
C LYS A 446 -17.59 -20.48 -10.04
N ALA A 447 -17.80 -19.30 -9.45
CA ALA A 447 -17.50 -18.01 -10.09
C ALA A 447 -16.00 -17.78 -10.34
N LYS A 448 -15.13 -18.43 -9.54
CA LYS A 448 -13.65 -18.36 -9.65
C LYS A 448 -13.04 -16.96 -9.45
N LEU A 449 -13.84 -15.99 -9.06
CA LEU A 449 -13.39 -14.66 -8.64
C LEU A 449 -13.09 -14.65 -7.13
N PRO A 450 -12.03 -13.96 -6.66
CA PRO A 450 -11.72 -13.90 -5.24
C PRO A 450 -12.68 -12.93 -4.53
N LEU A 451 -13.29 -13.37 -3.43
CA LEU A 451 -14.06 -12.48 -2.55
C LEU A 451 -13.13 -11.78 -1.57
N GLY A 452 -13.22 -10.46 -1.49
CA GLY A 452 -12.44 -9.67 -0.54
C GLY A 452 -12.79 -8.18 -0.53
N LEU A 453 -12.14 -7.46 0.36
CA LEU A 453 -12.38 -6.06 0.67
C LEU A 453 -11.09 -5.26 0.49
N LEU A 454 -11.19 -4.01 0.07
CA LEU A 454 -10.10 -3.04 0.08
C LEU A 454 -10.52 -1.78 0.83
N LEU A 455 -9.62 -1.24 1.65
CA LEU A 455 -9.89 -0.19 2.61
C LEU A 455 -8.81 0.90 2.56
N HIS A 456 -9.23 2.16 2.72
CA HIS A 456 -8.37 3.32 2.93
C HIS A 456 -8.89 4.09 4.18
N PRO A 457 -8.85 3.45 5.36
CA PRO A 457 -9.72 3.81 6.50
C PRO A 457 -9.39 5.17 7.11
N PHE A 458 -8.15 5.65 6.99
CA PHE A 458 -7.76 6.94 7.55
C PHE A 458 -7.62 8.07 6.51
N LYS A 459 -8.14 7.88 5.28
CA LYS A 459 -8.08 8.88 4.19
C LYS A 459 -8.44 10.29 4.68
N ASP A 460 -7.74 11.29 4.14
CA ASP A 460 -8.12 12.69 4.26
C ASP A 460 -9.46 12.94 3.55
N LEU A 461 -10.53 13.10 4.33
CA LEU A 461 -11.87 13.44 3.84
C LEU A 461 -12.15 14.94 4.06
N SER A 462 -12.80 15.58 3.08
CA SER A 462 -13.24 16.98 3.15
C SER A 462 -14.46 17.18 4.05
N GLN A 463 -15.32 16.17 4.15
CA GLN A 463 -16.48 16.13 5.04
C GLN A 463 -16.48 14.80 5.79
N LEU A 464 -16.60 14.85 7.11
CA LEU A 464 -16.67 13.69 8.00
C LEU A 464 -17.52 14.07 9.22
N PRO A 465 -18.72 13.48 9.40
CA PRO A 465 -19.56 13.77 10.57
C PRO A 465 -18.88 13.31 11.86
N VAL A 466 -18.48 14.26 12.69
CA VAL A 466 -17.96 13.99 14.04
C VAL A 466 -19.13 13.97 15.03
N VAL A 467 -19.28 12.85 15.75
CA VAL A 467 -20.37 12.61 16.70
C VAL A 467 -19.84 12.61 18.13
N THR A 468 -20.48 13.41 18.98
CA THR A 468 -20.26 13.38 20.44
C THR A 468 -21.55 12.89 21.09
N SER A 469 -21.46 11.81 21.86
CA SER A 469 -22.59 11.15 22.54
C SER A 469 -21.99 10.43 23.75
N SER A 470 -22.62 10.46 24.93
CA SER A 470 -22.06 9.80 26.12
C SER A 470 -22.16 8.28 25.99
N THR A 471 -23.28 7.78 25.46
CA THR A 471 -23.44 6.40 25.00
C THR A 471 -23.11 6.27 23.52
N ILE A 472 -22.16 5.39 23.17
CA ILE A 472 -21.95 4.93 21.78
C ILE A 472 -22.73 3.63 21.55
N VAL A 473 -23.84 3.72 20.81
CA VAL A 473 -24.78 2.62 20.60
C VAL A 473 -24.16 1.50 19.75
N ARG A 474 -24.07 0.30 20.35
CA ARG A 474 -23.54 -0.92 19.75
C ARG A 474 -24.49 -2.09 20.00
N CYS A 475 -24.50 -3.07 19.10
CA CYS A 475 -25.27 -4.30 19.30
C CYS A 475 -24.72 -5.10 20.49
N ARG A 476 -25.60 -5.53 21.40
CA ARG A 476 -25.23 -6.23 22.64
C ARG A 476 -24.51 -7.57 22.44
N SER A 477 -24.63 -8.18 21.26
CA SER A 477 -23.97 -9.45 20.92
C SER A 477 -22.68 -9.26 20.11
N CYS A 478 -22.75 -8.82 18.86
CA CYS A 478 -21.56 -8.71 17.99
C CYS A 478 -20.73 -7.42 18.18
N ARG A 479 -21.19 -6.48 19.02
CA ARG A 479 -20.56 -5.16 19.27
C ARG A 479 -20.38 -4.28 18.01
N THR A 480 -21.10 -4.58 16.93
CA THR A 480 -21.29 -3.71 15.75
C THR A 480 -21.88 -2.37 16.18
N TYR A 481 -21.33 -1.26 15.68
CA TYR A 481 -21.85 0.09 15.90
C TYR A 481 -23.15 0.28 15.13
N ILE A 482 -24.10 1.03 15.70
CA ILE A 482 -25.30 1.43 14.97
C ILE A 482 -24.91 2.20 13.69
N ASN A 483 -25.64 1.96 12.61
CA ASN A 483 -25.26 2.32 11.25
C ASN A 483 -26.52 2.42 10.37
N PRO A 484 -26.45 2.99 9.15
CA PRO A 484 -27.64 3.24 8.31
C PRO A 484 -28.48 2.03 7.92
N PHE A 485 -27.93 0.82 7.96
CA PHE A 485 -28.59 -0.39 7.45
C PHE A 485 -29.30 -1.19 8.55
N VAL A 486 -29.37 -0.69 9.78
CA VAL A 486 -30.16 -1.32 10.85
C VAL A 486 -31.65 -1.13 10.61
N SER A 487 -32.47 -2.09 11.06
CA SER A 487 -33.93 -1.99 10.96
C SER A 487 -34.51 -1.59 12.32
N PHE A 488 -35.11 -0.41 12.42
CA PHE A 488 -35.95 -0.07 13.57
C PHE A 488 -37.26 -0.88 13.49
N LEU A 489 -37.60 -1.58 14.56
CA LEU A 489 -38.87 -2.34 14.68
C LEU A 489 -39.98 -1.46 15.25
N ASP A 490 -39.58 -0.49 16.07
CA ASP A 490 -40.37 0.60 16.63
C ASP A 490 -39.38 1.71 17.06
N GLN A 491 -39.87 2.80 17.65
CA GLN A 491 -39.00 3.91 18.11
C GLN A 491 -38.01 3.54 19.21
N ARG A 492 -38.19 2.39 19.89
CA ARG A 492 -37.41 1.95 21.06
C ARG A 492 -36.59 0.68 20.82
N ARG A 493 -36.68 0.02 19.66
CA ARG A 493 -35.94 -1.23 19.36
C ARG A 493 -35.40 -1.28 17.94
N TRP A 494 -34.14 -1.69 17.80
CA TRP A 494 -33.43 -1.85 16.52
C TRP A 494 -32.81 -3.24 16.35
N LYS A 495 -32.98 -3.81 15.16
CA LYS A 495 -32.40 -5.09 14.73
C LYS A 495 -31.05 -4.84 14.07
N CYS A 496 -30.01 -5.52 14.56
CA CYS A 496 -28.66 -5.41 13.99
C CYS A 496 -28.57 -6.10 12.62
N ASN A 497 -28.05 -5.40 11.62
CA ASN A 497 -27.83 -5.89 10.24
C ASN A 497 -26.74 -6.96 10.10
N LEU A 498 -25.87 -7.14 11.11
CA LEU A 498 -24.80 -8.13 11.06
C LEU A 498 -25.16 -9.45 11.75
N CYS A 499 -25.81 -9.41 12.93
CA CYS A 499 -26.13 -10.62 13.70
C CYS A 499 -27.63 -10.83 13.98
N TYR A 500 -28.50 -9.97 13.45
CA TYR A 500 -29.96 -10.06 13.50
C TYR A 500 -30.61 -10.05 14.90
N ARG A 501 -29.80 -9.98 15.97
CA ARG A 501 -30.23 -9.72 17.35
C ARG A 501 -30.93 -8.35 17.42
N VAL A 502 -32.08 -8.33 18.10
CA VAL A 502 -32.77 -7.10 18.50
C VAL A 502 -32.08 -6.51 19.72
N ASN A 503 -32.00 -5.19 19.76
CA ASN A 503 -31.39 -4.36 20.80
C ASN A 503 -32.32 -3.19 21.07
N ASP A 504 -32.26 -2.65 22.28
CA ASP A 504 -33.05 -1.50 22.68
C ASP A 504 -32.33 -0.20 22.25
N VAL A 505 -33.10 0.86 22.01
CA VAL A 505 -32.61 2.22 21.70
C VAL A 505 -32.49 2.97 23.03
N PRO A 506 -31.29 3.44 23.43
CA PRO A 506 -31.16 4.25 24.63
C PRO A 506 -31.91 5.59 24.49
N GLU A 507 -32.48 6.09 25.59
CA GLU A 507 -33.27 7.34 25.59
C GLU A 507 -32.44 8.55 25.09
N GLU A 508 -31.13 8.61 25.39
CA GLU A 508 -30.17 9.58 24.83
C GLU A 508 -30.12 9.56 23.28
N PHE A 509 -30.31 8.39 22.67
CA PHE A 509 -30.30 8.21 21.22
C PHE A 509 -31.62 8.63 20.56
N MET A 510 -32.68 8.89 21.34
CA MET A 510 -33.91 9.51 20.82
C MET A 510 -33.77 11.02 20.62
N TYR A 511 -32.75 11.66 21.23
CA TYR A 511 -32.36 13.04 20.94
C TYR A 511 -31.36 13.10 19.79
N ASN A 512 -31.55 14.04 18.85
CA ASN A 512 -30.62 14.30 17.77
C ASN A 512 -29.77 15.55 18.08
N PRO A 513 -28.43 15.42 18.27
CA PRO A 513 -27.58 16.53 18.67
C PRO A 513 -27.40 17.60 17.58
N VAL A 514 -27.67 17.28 16.30
CA VAL A 514 -27.50 18.21 15.17
C VAL A 514 -28.76 19.04 14.94
N SER A 515 -29.93 18.39 14.82
CA SER A 515 -31.22 19.08 14.62
C SER A 515 -31.84 19.59 15.92
N ARG A 516 -31.33 19.16 17.08
CA ARG A 516 -31.88 19.42 18.42
C ARG A 516 -33.33 18.93 18.60
N SER A 517 -33.78 17.98 17.78
CA SER A 517 -35.12 17.37 17.85
C SER A 517 -35.11 16.08 18.68
N TYR A 518 -36.28 15.70 19.19
CA TYR A 518 -36.49 14.47 19.99
C TYR A 518 -37.46 13.51 19.28
N GLY A 519 -37.30 12.21 19.54
CA GLY A 519 -38.20 11.15 19.08
C GLY A 519 -37.86 10.53 17.72
N GLU A 520 -36.79 10.97 17.06
CA GLU A 520 -36.45 10.57 15.68
C GLU A 520 -35.06 9.90 15.57
N PRO A 521 -34.84 8.73 16.21
CA PRO A 521 -33.52 8.07 16.25
C PRO A 521 -32.97 7.70 14.86
N HIS A 522 -33.86 7.49 13.88
CA HIS A 522 -33.50 7.23 12.49
C HIS A 522 -32.88 8.44 11.76
N LYS A 523 -33.08 9.68 12.25
CA LYS A 523 -32.46 10.90 11.69
C LYS A 523 -31.08 11.22 12.28
N ARG A 524 -30.59 10.45 13.26
CA ARG A 524 -29.28 10.71 13.87
C ARG A 524 -28.13 10.51 12.86
N PRO A 525 -27.03 11.28 12.96
CA PRO A 525 -25.90 11.18 12.02
C PRO A 525 -25.38 9.77 11.80
N GLU A 526 -25.37 8.94 12.86
CA GLU A 526 -24.94 7.53 12.84
C GLU A 526 -25.81 6.62 11.96
N VAL A 527 -27.07 7.01 11.71
CA VAL A 527 -28.03 6.28 10.86
C VAL A 527 -28.16 6.93 9.48
N GLN A 528 -27.71 8.18 9.31
CA GLN A 528 -27.77 8.91 8.05
C GLN A 528 -26.47 8.82 7.21
N ASN A 529 -25.35 8.34 7.78
CA ASN A 529 -24.04 8.33 7.12
C ASN A 529 -23.34 6.97 7.29
N ALA A 530 -22.87 6.36 6.19
CA ALA A 530 -22.05 5.15 6.26
C ALA A 530 -20.63 5.37 6.84
N THR A 531 -20.14 6.62 6.81
CA THR A 531 -18.82 7.01 7.32
C THR A 531 -18.97 8.12 8.35
N ILE A 532 -18.51 7.88 9.58
CA ILE A 532 -18.65 8.75 10.76
C ILE A 532 -17.42 8.64 11.67
N GLU A 533 -17.21 9.61 12.55
CA GLU A 533 -16.15 9.57 13.56
C GLU A 533 -16.70 9.96 14.94
N PHE A 534 -16.63 9.05 15.92
CA PHE A 534 -17.03 9.33 17.29
C PHE A 534 -15.86 9.93 18.09
N ILE A 535 -16.14 10.89 18.97
CA ILE A 535 -15.31 11.11 20.17
C ILE A 535 -15.65 10.00 21.16
N ALA A 536 -14.64 9.27 21.63
CA ALA A 536 -14.84 8.05 22.41
C ALA A 536 -14.79 8.32 23.93
N PRO A 537 -15.76 7.82 24.71
CA PRO A 537 -15.74 7.90 26.17
C PRO A 537 -14.60 7.07 26.78
N SER A 538 -14.35 7.28 28.08
CA SER A 538 -13.22 6.68 28.82
C SER A 538 -13.19 5.15 28.81
N GLU A 539 -14.32 4.45 28.60
CA GLU A 539 -14.34 2.98 28.42
C GLU A 539 -13.53 2.47 27.21
N TYR A 540 -13.12 3.34 26.28
CA TYR A 540 -12.25 3.03 25.14
C TYR A 540 -10.76 3.35 25.40
N MET A 541 -10.40 3.67 26.64
CA MET A 541 -9.05 4.05 27.07
C MET A 541 -8.54 3.05 28.13
N LEU A 542 -7.44 2.34 27.83
CA LEU A 542 -6.75 1.47 28.82
C LEU A 542 -5.78 2.26 29.70
N ARG A 543 -5.39 3.45 29.24
CA ARG A 543 -4.53 4.45 29.88
C ARG A 543 -4.93 5.83 29.35
N PRO A 544 -4.54 6.95 29.98
CA PRO A 544 -4.75 8.28 29.42
C PRO A 544 -4.19 8.38 27.98
N PRO A 545 -4.88 9.04 27.03
CA PRO A 545 -4.43 9.09 25.64
C PRO A 545 -3.03 9.69 25.50
N GLN A 546 -2.15 8.96 24.80
CA GLN A 546 -0.73 9.35 24.70
C GLN A 546 -0.55 10.74 24.05
N PRO A 547 0.52 11.49 24.39
CA PRO A 547 0.96 12.62 23.58
C PRO A 547 1.47 12.14 22.21
N ALA A 548 1.56 13.06 21.24
CA ALA A 548 2.34 12.77 20.04
C ALA A 548 3.83 12.69 20.41
N VAL A 549 4.48 11.56 20.09
CA VAL A 549 5.92 11.34 20.35
C VAL A 549 6.63 11.01 19.04
N TYR A 550 7.68 11.76 18.73
CA TYR A 550 8.48 11.63 17.51
C TYR A 550 9.96 11.40 17.84
N LEU A 551 10.53 10.30 17.37
CA LEU A 551 11.96 10.02 17.47
C LEU A 551 12.57 9.90 16.08
N PHE A 552 13.66 10.63 15.84
CA PHE A 552 14.43 10.58 14.60
C PHE A 552 15.72 9.80 14.86
N VAL A 553 16.00 8.80 14.02
CA VAL A 553 17.14 7.87 14.16
C VAL A 553 17.93 7.91 12.85
N LEU A 554 19.11 8.54 12.88
CA LEU A 554 19.82 8.99 11.67
C LEU A 554 21.17 8.27 11.51
N ASP A 555 21.36 7.58 10.38
CA ASP A 555 22.68 7.08 9.94
C ASP A 555 23.61 8.28 9.71
N VAL A 556 24.74 8.32 10.41
CA VAL A 556 25.77 9.38 10.28
C VAL A 556 27.15 8.81 9.89
N SER A 557 27.17 7.61 9.32
CA SER A 557 28.36 7.06 8.67
C SER A 557 28.82 7.93 7.49
N HIS A 558 30.07 7.76 7.05
CA HIS A 558 30.64 8.44 5.87
C HIS A 558 29.77 8.24 4.63
N ASN A 559 29.17 7.05 4.44
CA ASN A 559 28.25 6.83 3.32
C ASN A 559 27.02 7.73 3.41
N ALA A 560 26.45 7.88 4.61
CA ALA A 560 25.31 8.73 4.88
C ALA A 560 25.62 10.21 4.60
N VAL A 561 26.72 10.71 5.17
CA VAL A 561 27.16 12.11 5.02
C VAL A 561 27.43 12.48 3.56
N GLU A 562 28.11 11.62 2.79
CA GLU A 562 28.43 11.85 1.37
C GLU A 562 27.17 12.07 0.50
N THR A 563 26.04 11.44 0.84
CA THR A 563 24.79 11.67 0.08
C THR A 563 24.20 13.07 0.24
N GLY A 564 24.55 13.79 1.31
CA GLY A 564 23.93 15.08 1.68
C GLY A 564 22.47 14.97 2.18
N TYR A 565 21.99 13.77 2.55
CA TYR A 565 20.61 13.61 3.03
C TYR A 565 20.36 14.30 4.39
N LEU A 566 21.38 14.36 5.25
CA LEU A 566 21.28 14.84 6.63
C LEU A 566 20.91 16.33 6.68
N ASP A 567 21.54 17.16 5.84
CA ASP A 567 21.17 18.57 5.63
C ASP A 567 19.71 18.72 5.21
N VAL A 568 19.25 17.87 4.28
CA VAL A 568 17.88 17.91 3.75
C VAL A 568 16.85 17.49 4.81
N VAL A 569 17.16 16.49 5.64
CA VAL A 569 16.32 16.10 6.79
C VAL A 569 16.29 17.22 7.82
N CYS A 570 17.43 17.78 8.20
CA CYS A 570 17.52 18.82 9.21
C CYS A 570 16.80 20.10 8.78
N GLN A 571 16.99 20.53 7.53
CA GLN A 571 16.29 21.69 6.95
C GLN A 571 14.78 21.44 6.84
N SER A 572 14.35 20.27 6.37
CA SER A 572 12.91 19.94 6.29
C SER A 572 12.25 19.90 7.67
N LEU A 573 12.96 19.41 8.70
CA LEU A 573 12.52 19.48 10.08
C LEU A 573 12.44 20.94 10.57
N LEU A 574 13.47 21.76 10.39
CA LEU A 574 13.47 23.18 10.77
C LEU A 574 12.29 23.96 10.16
N GLU A 575 11.98 23.72 8.89
CA GLU A 575 10.83 24.33 8.19
C GLU A 575 9.47 23.87 8.74
N ASN A 576 9.32 22.58 9.04
CA ASN A 576 8.03 21.96 9.33
C ASN A 576 7.82 21.63 10.83
N ILE A 577 8.74 22.01 11.71
CA ILE A 577 8.70 21.74 13.17
C ILE A 577 7.41 22.24 13.83
N ASN A 578 6.91 23.41 13.40
CA ASN A 578 5.66 24.00 13.89
C ASN A 578 4.40 23.34 13.31
N ALA A 579 4.55 22.51 12.27
CA ALA A 579 3.48 21.83 11.55
C ALA A 579 3.42 20.32 11.85
N LEU A 580 4.25 19.83 12.78
CA LEU A 580 4.17 18.47 13.31
C LEU A 580 2.81 18.28 14.02
N PRO A 581 2.02 17.23 13.69
CA PRO A 581 0.74 16.99 14.34
C PRO A 581 0.92 16.72 15.83
N GLY A 582 0.47 17.64 16.69
CA GLY A 582 0.66 17.55 18.13
C GLY A 582 -0.16 18.55 18.94
N ASP A 583 -0.13 18.40 20.26
CA ASP A 583 -0.65 19.35 21.26
C ASP A 583 0.51 19.92 22.13
N SER A 584 0.20 20.62 23.23
CA SER A 584 1.20 21.19 24.13
C SER A 584 2.10 20.16 24.83
N ARG A 585 1.74 18.87 24.80
CA ARG A 585 2.47 17.75 25.41
C ARG A 585 3.40 17.02 24.42
N THR A 586 3.47 17.49 23.18
CA THR A 586 4.20 16.82 22.09
C THR A 586 5.66 16.63 22.44
N LYS A 587 6.16 15.39 22.37
CA LYS A 587 7.57 15.07 22.65
C LYS A 587 8.37 14.80 21.38
N ILE A 588 9.63 15.21 21.40
CA ILE A 588 10.60 14.95 20.34
C ILE A 588 11.92 14.42 20.94
N GLY A 589 12.62 13.58 20.18
CA GLY A 589 13.95 13.10 20.50
C GLY A 589 14.76 12.75 19.26
N PHE A 590 16.07 12.61 19.45
CA PHE A 590 17.03 12.34 18.37
C PHE A 590 18.05 11.28 18.81
N ILE A 591 18.36 10.38 17.90
CA ILE A 591 19.49 9.46 17.97
C ILE A 591 20.25 9.57 16.63
N THR A 592 21.57 9.59 16.66
CA THR A 592 22.39 9.28 15.48
C THR A 592 23.25 8.05 15.73
N PHE A 593 23.70 7.36 14.68
CA PHE A 593 24.48 6.14 14.81
C PHE A 593 25.45 5.90 13.64
N ASP A 594 26.57 5.26 13.96
CA ASP A 594 27.61 4.82 13.01
C ASP A 594 28.21 3.49 13.46
N SER A 595 29.44 3.47 13.99
CA SER A 595 29.97 2.37 14.79
C SER A 595 29.46 2.40 16.24
N THR A 596 29.02 3.56 16.73
CA THR A 596 28.47 3.75 18.09
C THR A 596 27.08 4.40 18.07
N ILE A 597 26.43 4.53 19.23
CA ILE A 597 25.10 5.13 19.37
C ILE A 597 25.19 6.49 20.06
N HIS A 598 24.60 7.51 19.45
CA HIS A 598 24.62 8.89 19.94
C HIS A 598 23.22 9.33 20.37
N PHE A 599 23.08 9.67 21.65
CA PHE A 599 21.88 10.30 22.21
C PHE A 599 22.11 11.81 22.39
N TYR A 600 21.04 12.60 22.38
CA TYR A 600 21.12 14.04 22.61
C TYR A 600 20.25 14.44 23.81
N ASN A 601 20.91 14.86 24.89
CA ASN A 601 20.24 15.53 25.99
C ASN A 601 19.86 16.95 25.56
N LEU A 602 18.56 17.23 25.64
CA LEU A 602 17.92 18.48 25.22
C LEU A 602 17.08 19.10 26.35
N GLN A 603 17.33 18.73 27.60
CA GLN A 603 16.55 19.19 28.76
C GLN A 603 16.48 20.72 28.87
N GLU A 604 15.36 21.21 29.40
CA GLU A 604 15.16 22.64 29.68
C GLU A 604 16.27 23.18 30.61
N GLY A 605 16.71 24.42 30.37
CA GLY A 605 17.78 25.07 31.12
C GLY A 605 19.20 24.78 30.62
N LEU A 606 19.39 23.90 29.62
CA LEU A 606 20.65 23.87 28.86
C LEU A 606 20.79 25.09 27.95
N SER A 607 22.02 25.56 27.75
CA SER A 607 22.36 26.61 26.77
C SER A 607 22.74 26.07 25.39
N GLN A 608 23.00 24.76 25.29
CA GLN A 608 23.30 24.05 24.05
C GLN A 608 22.99 22.54 24.21
N PRO A 609 22.65 21.82 23.13
CA PRO A 609 22.50 20.37 23.17
C PRO A 609 23.74 19.64 23.69
N GLN A 610 23.56 18.53 24.41
CA GLN A 610 24.65 17.68 24.90
C GLN A 610 24.59 16.29 24.24
N MET A 611 25.63 15.95 23.50
CA MET A 611 25.78 14.63 22.85
C MET A 611 26.34 13.61 23.84
N LEU A 612 25.68 12.46 23.98
CA LEU A 612 26.02 11.37 24.87
C LEU A 612 26.30 10.11 24.02
N ILE A 613 27.54 9.64 24.04
CA ILE A 613 27.99 8.51 23.20
C ILE A 613 27.95 7.22 24.02
N VAL A 614 27.32 6.18 23.47
CA VAL A 614 27.33 4.81 24.00
C VAL A 614 28.02 3.91 22.98
N SER A 615 29.22 3.47 23.33
CA SER A 615 30.06 2.59 22.50
C SER A 615 29.84 1.09 22.78
N ASP A 616 29.16 0.74 23.88
CA ASP A 616 28.69 -0.62 24.09
C ASP A 616 27.38 -0.82 23.30
N ILE A 617 27.49 -1.59 22.22
CA ILE A 617 26.39 -1.88 21.30
C ILE A 617 25.78 -3.26 21.54
N ASP A 618 26.33 -4.05 22.47
CA ASP A 618 25.86 -5.40 22.82
C ASP A 618 24.92 -5.38 24.04
N ASP A 619 25.16 -4.51 25.04
CA ASP A 619 24.15 -4.15 26.07
C ASP A 619 23.79 -2.66 26.03
N ILE A 620 22.99 -2.30 25.02
CA ILE A 620 22.60 -0.90 24.77
C ILE A 620 21.71 -0.32 25.88
N PHE A 621 22.25 0.60 26.68
CA PHE A 621 21.52 1.29 27.75
C PHE A 621 21.12 2.73 27.36
N LEU A 622 20.20 3.33 28.12
CA LEU A 622 19.79 4.73 27.98
C LEU A 622 20.50 5.57 29.06
N PRO A 623 21.33 6.56 28.72
CA PRO A 623 22.12 7.28 29.73
C PRO A 623 21.27 8.18 30.65
N THR A 624 20.28 8.90 30.11
CA THR A 624 19.45 9.87 30.86
C THR A 624 18.00 9.96 30.30
N PRO A 625 17.17 8.90 30.42
CA PRO A 625 15.91 8.73 29.67
C PRO A 625 15.00 9.98 29.58
N ASP A 626 14.74 10.64 30.70
CA ASP A 626 13.80 11.78 30.78
C ASP A 626 14.26 13.02 29.98
N SER A 627 15.57 13.15 29.75
CA SER A 627 16.20 14.26 29.01
C SER A 627 16.36 14.02 27.51
N LEU A 628 15.99 12.82 27.03
CA LEU A 628 16.13 12.38 25.63
C LEU A 628 14.81 12.44 24.84
N LEU A 629 13.66 12.47 25.54
CA LEU A 629 12.34 12.71 24.96
C LEU A 629 11.71 13.94 25.61
N VAL A 630 12.09 15.11 25.12
CA VAL A 630 11.72 16.42 25.68
C VAL A 630 10.45 16.98 25.05
N ASN A 631 9.77 17.91 25.73
CA ASN A 631 8.64 18.61 25.13
C ASN A 631 9.13 19.55 24.02
N LEU A 632 8.55 19.41 22.84
CA LEU A 632 8.87 20.21 21.65
C LEU A 632 8.60 21.71 21.85
N ASN A 633 7.65 22.07 22.71
CA ASN A 633 7.26 23.46 22.95
C ASN A 633 8.21 24.17 23.93
N GLU A 634 8.68 23.45 24.96
CA GLU A 634 9.60 23.96 25.99
C GLU A 634 11.04 24.00 25.45
N CYS A 635 11.52 22.88 24.89
CA CYS A 635 12.92 22.71 24.47
C CYS A 635 13.16 23.10 22.99
N LYS A 636 12.30 23.95 22.43
CA LYS A 636 12.23 24.24 20.99
C LYS A 636 13.53 24.79 20.40
N GLU A 637 14.16 25.73 21.10
CA GLU A 637 15.37 26.41 20.62
C GLU A 637 16.56 25.45 20.58
N LEU A 638 16.73 24.64 21.64
CA LEU A 638 17.71 23.55 21.69
C LEU A 638 17.52 22.53 20.55
N VAL A 639 16.28 22.16 20.23
CA VAL A 639 15.98 21.28 19.08
C VAL A 639 16.37 21.95 17.76
N GLN A 640 16.09 23.24 17.58
CA GLN A 640 16.50 23.97 16.38
C GLN A 640 18.02 24.11 16.27
N ASP A 641 18.74 24.31 17.38
CA ASP A 641 20.21 24.41 17.38
C ASP A 641 20.89 23.05 17.18
N LEU A 642 20.29 21.95 17.66
CA LEU A 642 20.70 20.60 17.29
C LEU A 642 20.56 20.38 15.77
N LEU A 643 19.41 20.71 15.19
CA LEU A 643 19.18 20.54 13.75
C LEU A 643 20.13 21.38 12.88
N LYS A 644 20.50 22.60 13.31
CA LYS A 644 21.51 23.44 12.63
C LYS A 644 22.93 22.86 12.70
N SER A 645 23.25 22.12 13.77
CA SER A 645 24.61 21.64 14.06
C SER A 645 24.86 20.18 13.65
N LEU A 646 23.83 19.33 13.53
CA LEU A 646 23.95 17.93 13.12
C LEU A 646 24.76 17.71 11.83
N PRO A 647 24.49 18.40 10.70
CA PRO A 647 25.31 18.24 9.49
C PRO A 647 26.78 18.65 9.69
N GLN A 648 27.03 19.66 10.53
CA GLN A 648 28.36 20.19 10.79
C GLN A 648 29.19 19.28 11.72
N MET A 649 28.54 18.59 12.67
CA MET A 649 29.19 17.62 13.55
C MET A 649 29.79 16.44 12.76
N PHE A 650 29.05 15.91 11.78
CA PHE A 650 29.44 14.70 11.05
C PHE A 650 30.06 14.96 9.66
N GLY A 651 30.06 16.21 9.17
CA GLY A 651 30.55 16.61 7.83
C GLY A 651 32.05 16.34 7.51
N LYS A 652 32.78 15.67 8.40
CA LYS A 652 34.16 15.16 8.19
C LYS A 652 34.36 13.74 8.77
N THR A 653 33.28 13.00 9.02
CA THR A 653 33.36 11.63 9.56
C THR A 653 34.09 10.69 8.61
N MET A 654 34.79 9.72 9.19
CA MET A 654 35.44 8.61 8.48
C MET A 654 34.86 7.26 8.91
N GLU A 655 33.85 7.25 9.79
CA GLU A 655 33.22 6.03 10.27
C GLU A 655 32.43 5.35 9.14
N THR A 656 32.80 4.12 8.81
CA THR A 656 32.19 3.36 7.71
C THR A 656 31.14 2.35 8.18
N GLN A 657 31.06 2.08 9.49
CA GLN A 657 30.17 1.07 10.04
C GLN A 657 28.75 1.60 10.25
N CYS A 658 27.80 0.67 10.38
CA CYS A 658 26.40 0.96 10.64
C CYS A 658 25.83 -0.04 11.67
N ALA A 659 25.60 0.46 12.89
CA ALA A 659 25.00 -0.24 14.03
C ALA A 659 23.47 -0.02 14.15
N LEU A 660 22.74 -0.16 13.04
CA LEU A 660 21.29 0.10 13.00
C LEU A 660 20.49 -0.73 14.01
N GLY A 661 20.84 -2.00 14.25
CA GLY A 661 20.10 -2.88 15.17
C GLY A 661 20.17 -2.43 16.64
N PRO A 662 21.37 -2.14 17.18
CA PRO A 662 21.53 -1.48 18.47
C PRO A 662 20.81 -0.11 18.55
N ALA A 663 20.89 0.72 17.50
CA ALA A 663 20.15 2.00 17.43
C ALA A 663 18.62 1.78 17.52
N LEU A 664 18.12 0.74 16.86
CA LEU A 664 16.72 0.29 16.89
C LEU A 664 16.28 -0.19 18.28
N GLN A 665 17.14 -0.93 18.98
CA GLN A 665 16.89 -1.37 20.36
C GLN A 665 16.88 -0.18 21.34
N ALA A 666 17.80 0.78 21.18
CA ALA A 666 17.79 2.04 21.93
C ALA A 666 16.47 2.81 21.71
N ALA A 667 16.05 2.98 20.45
CA ALA A 667 14.79 3.63 20.09
C ALA A 667 13.56 2.94 20.72
N PHE A 668 13.53 1.59 20.71
CA PHE A 668 12.48 0.82 21.37
C PHE A 668 12.50 0.98 22.90
N LYS A 669 13.66 0.84 23.55
CA LYS A 669 13.80 1.06 25.00
C LYS A 669 13.32 2.47 25.39
N LEU A 670 13.66 3.49 24.60
CA LEU A 670 13.31 4.89 24.87
C LEU A 670 11.81 5.20 24.73
N LEU A 671 11.11 4.63 23.74
CA LEU A 671 9.67 4.85 23.55
C LEU A 671 8.77 3.87 24.32
N SER A 672 9.31 2.81 24.93
CA SER A 672 8.52 1.72 25.54
C SER A 672 7.49 2.17 26.58
N ALA A 673 7.71 3.29 27.28
CA ALA A 673 6.75 3.82 28.26
C ALA A 673 5.57 4.56 27.62
N THR A 674 5.77 5.24 26.49
CA THR A 674 4.77 6.12 25.87
C THR A 674 4.11 5.53 24.63
N GLY A 675 4.83 4.74 23.83
CA GLY A 675 4.54 4.60 22.41
C GLY A 675 5.02 5.81 21.60
N GLY A 676 4.74 5.82 20.30
CA GLY A 676 5.11 6.92 19.40
C GLY A 676 5.54 6.45 18.00
N ARG A 677 6.13 7.38 17.24
CA ARG A 677 6.65 7.14 15.88
C ARG A 677 8.17 7.29 15.83
N VAL A 678 8.86 6.23 15.43
CA VAL A 678 10.28 6.25 15.09
C VAL A 678 10.43 6.47 13.58
N SER A 679 11.27 7.41 13.19
CA SER A 679 11.60 7.74 11.79
C SER A 679 13.08 7.40 11.55
N ILE A 680 13.36 6.32 10.83
CA ILE A 680 14.71 5.83 10.58
C ILE A 680 15.19 6.29 9.21
N PHE A 681 16.40 6.82 9.13
CA PHE A 681 17.05 7.19 7.88
C PHE A 681 18.34 6.38 7.73
N GLN A 682 18.42 5.57 6.67
CA GLN A 682 19.45 4.56 6.45
C GLN A 682 19.98 4.68 5.01
N THR A 683 21.30 4.68 4.79
CA THR A 683 21.88 4.83 3.44
C THR A 683 22.66 3.60 2.96
N GLN A 684 23.16 2.77 3.87
CA GLN A 684 23.88 1.54 3.56
C GLN A 684 23.32 0.29 4.28
N LEU A 685 23.90 -0.89 4.00
CA LEU A 685 23.58 -2.15 4.65
C LEU A 685 24.10 -2.15 6.11
N PRO A 686 23.29 -2.50 7.13
CA PRO A 686 23.77 -2.61 8.51
C PRO A 686 24.91 -3.62 8.66
N SER A 687 26.05 -3.17 9.14
CA SER A 687 27.30 -3.93 9.15
C SER A 687 27.72 -4.44 10.53
N LEU A 688 27.20 -3.83 11.61
CA LEU A 688 27.71 -3.99 12.96
C LEU A 688 26.59 -4.25 13.99
N GLY A 689 26.92 -4.99 15.06
CA GLY A 689 26.01 -5.31 16.17
C GLY A 689 24.91 -6.32 15.81
N VAL A 690 23.93 -6.44 16.69
CA VAL A 690 22.76 -7.31 16.48
C VAL A 690 21.99 -6.89 15.22
N GLY A 691 21.48 -7.86 14.46
CA GLY A 691 20.71 -7.58 13.24
C GLY A 691 21.54 -7.14 12.02
N ALA A 692 22.87 -7.08 12.12
CA ALA A 692 23.76 -6.87 10.98
C ALA A 692 23.50 -7.89 9.85
N LEU A 693 23.68 -7.44 8.61
CA LEU A 693 23.31 -8.17 7.39
C LEU A 693 24.52 -8.40 6.48
N LYS A 694 24.38 -9.32 5.53
CA LYS A 694 25.41 -9.63 4.52
C LYS A 694 24.86 -9.36 3.13
N SER A 695 25.70 -8.83 2.24
CA SER A 695 25.33 -8.61 0.84
C SER A 695 25.11 -9.95 0.13
N ARG A 696 23.85 -10.40 0.12
CA ARG A 696 23.39 -11.69 -0.43
C ARG A 696 22.76 -11.59 -1.82
N GLU A 697 22.54 -10.41 -2.37
CA GLU A 697 22.14 -10.29 -3.78
C GLU A 697 23.31 -10.69 -4.70
N ASP A 698 23.09 -11.66 -5.59
CA ASP A 698 23.98 -11.95 -6.71
C ASP A 698 23.59 -11.08 -7.92
N PRO A 699 24.45 -10.12 -8.35
CA PRO A 699 24.19 -9.26 -9.50
C PRO A 699 23.89 -10.02 -10.80
N ASN A 700 24.44 -11.22 -10.98
CA ASN A 700 24.30 -12.03 -12.19
C ASN A 700 22.90 -12.68 -12.29
N GLN A 701 22.26 -12.94 -11.15
CA GLN A 701 20.94 -13.57 -11.08
C GLN A 701 19.77 -12.56 -11.18
N ARG A 702 20.04 -11.25 -11.24
CA ARG A 702 19.02 -10.19 -11.35
C ARG A 702 18.09 -10.32 -12.57
N ALA A 703 18.53 -11.02 -13.62
CA ALA A 703 17.75 -11.30 -14.83
C ALA A 703 17.21 -12.75 -14.89
N SER A 704 17.25 -13.50 -13.79
CA SER A 704 16.75 -14.87 -13.72
C SER A 704 15.31 -15.01 -14.23
N ALA A 705 15.06 -16.09 -14.97
CA ALA A 705 13.75 -16.47 -15.49
C ALA A 705 13.10 -17.63 -14.72
N LYS A 706 13.82 -18.26 -13.77
CA LYS A 706 13.33 -19.40 -12.97
C LYS A 706 13.01 -18.94 -11.55
N ASP A 707 14.03 -18.91 -10.70
CA ASP A 707 13.91 -18.52 -9.29
C ASP A 707 14.57 -17.17 -9.01
N ILE A 708 14.05 -16.48 -7.99
CA ILE A 708 14.62 -15.25 -7.44
C ILE A 708 14.91 -15.49 -5.96
N GLN A 709 16.20 -15.60 -5.63
CA GLN A 709 16.65 -15.90 -4.29
C GLN A 709 16.47 -14.71 -3.34
N HIS A 710 16.53 -14.99 -2.04
CA HIS A 710 16.61 -13.99 -0.96
C HIS A 710 15.41 -13.02 -0.81
N LEU A 711 14.27 -13.31 -1.42
CA LEU A 711 12.99 -12.59 -1.17
C LEU A 711 12.51 -12.70 0.29
N SER A 712 12.88 -13.76 1.01
CA SER A 712 12.63 -13.91 2.45
C SER A 712 13.72 -13.22 3.28
N PRO A 713 13.40 -12.67 4.47
CA PRO A 713 14.38 -12.04 5.38
C PRO A 713 15.58 -12.94 5.70
N ALA A 714 16.76 -12.35 5.88
CA ALA A 714 17.97 -13.05 6.31
C ALA A 714 17.97 -13.42 7.80
N THR A 715 17.22 -12.65 8.60
CA THR A 715 17.13 -12.78 10.06
C THR A 715 15.72 -12.42 10.51
N ASP A 716 15.26 -12.98 11.63
CA ASP A 716 13.98 -12.63 12.24
C ASP A 716 14.05 -11.44 13.20
N PHE A 717 15.25 -10.88 13.46
CA PHE A 717 15.48 -9.74 14.35
C PHE A 717 14.53 -8.56 14.09
N TYR A 718 14.52 -8.02 12.86
CA TYR A 718 13.68 -6.89 12.49
C TYR A 718 12.18 -7.19 12.62
N LYS A 719 11.78 -8.46 12.49
CA LYS A 719 10.40 -8.91 12.70
C LYS A 719 10.07 -9.02 14.18
N LYS A 720 10.94 -9.60 15.01
CA LYS A 720 10.77 -9.71 16.47
C LYS A 720 10.60 -8.33 17.09
N LEU A 721 11.56 -7.44 16.85
CA LEU A 721 11.54 -6.09 17.40
C LEU A 721 10.31 -5.29 16.94
N ALA A 722 9.82 -5.49 15.71
CA ALA A 722 8.57 -4.87 15.26
C ALA A 722 7.33 -5.35 16.03
N LEU A 723 7.30 -6.61 16.49
CA LEU A 723 6.23 -7.14 17.34
C LEU A 723 6.32 -6.56 18.76
N ASP A 724 7.53 -6.39 19.29
CA ASP A 724 7.78 -5.76 20.59
C ASP A 724 7.37 -4.27 20.58
N CYS A 725 7.80 -3.52 19.56
CA CYS A 725 7.33 -2.17 19.25
C CYS A 725 5.80 -2.12 19.13
N SER A 726 5.19 -3.07 18.42
CA SER A 726 3.74 -3.16 18.26
C SER A 726 3.00 -3.50 19.56
N GLY A 727 3.67 -4.15 20.52
CA GLY A 727 3.27 -4.26 21.92
C GLY A 727 3.16 -2.89 22.59
N GLN A 728 4.25 -2.12 22.58
CA GLN A 728 4.34 -0.82 23.27
C GLN A 728 3.78 0.38 22.49
N GLN A 729 2.99 0.15 21.45
CA GLN A 729 2.39 1.20 20.63
C GLN A 729 3.42 2.12 19.94
N VAL A 730 4.55 1.53 19.53
CA VAL A 730 5.60 2.15 18.72
C VAL A 730 5.47 1.71 17.26
N ALA A 731 5.39 2.66 16.34
CA ALA A 731 5.55 2.41 14.89
C ALA A 731 6.96 2.80 14.43
N VAL A 732 7.47 2.11 13.40
CA VAL A 732 8.79 2.38 12.82
C VAL A 732 8.67 2.62 11.32
N ASP A 733 8.81 3.86 10.87
CA ASP A 733 8.91 4.20 9.45
C ASP A 733 10.38 4.15 9.00
N LEU A 734 10.64 3.54 7.84
CA LEU A 734 11.98 3.39 7.27
C LEU A 734 12.13 4.23 5.99
N PHE A 735 13.11 5.13 5.98
CA PHE A 735 13.60 5.85 4.81
C PHE A 735 14.95 5.24 4.39
N LEU A 736 14.97 4.54 3.25
CA LEU A 736 16.18 3.94 2.68
C LEU A 736 16.66 4.79 1.49
N LEU A 737 17.81 5.43 1.63
CA LEU A 737 18.38 6.37 0.64
C LEU A 737 19.65 5.80 0.00
N SER A 738 19.62 4.53 -0.40
CA SER A 738 20.82 3.79 -0.80
C SER A 738 21.12 3.81 -2.30
N SER A 739 22.40 3.88 -2.65
CA SER A 739 22.90 3.63 -4.02
C SER A 739 23.16 2.14 -4.30
N GLN A 740 23.42 1.36 -3.25
CA GLN A 740 23.75 -0.06 -3.26
C GLN A 740 22.69 -0.94 -2.58
N TYR A 741 22.84 -2.25 -2.73
CA TYR A 741 21.96 -3.25 -2.09
C TYR A 741 22.02 -3.16 -0.55
N CYS A 742 20.86 -3.06 0.08
CA CYS A 742 20.69 -2.89 1.53
C CYS A 742 19.74 -3.93 2.16
N ASP A 743 19.36 -4.96 1.41
CA ASP A 743 18.50 -6.06 1.85
C ASP A 743 17.16 -5.62 2.46
N LEU A 744 16.38 -4.90 1.66
CA LEU A 744 15.06 -4.39 2.03
C LEU A 744 14.07 -5.51 2.41
N ALA A 745 14.31 -6.76 1.98
CA ALA A 745 13.55 -7.93 2.44
C ALA A 745 13.69 -8.15 3.95
N SER A 746 14.89 -7.93 4.50
CA SER A 746 15.14 -7.95 5.95
C SER A 746 14.69 -6.66 6.61
N LEU A 747 15.14 -5.49 6.12
CA LEU A 747 14.89 -4.21 6.78
C LEU A 747 13.39 -3.84 6.82
N GLY A 748 12.67 -4.04 5.71
CA GLY A 748 11.24 -3.69 5.60
C GLY A 748 10.32 -4.46 6.57
N CYS A 749 10.80 -5.50 7.23
CA CYS A 749 10.08 -6.17 8.31
C CYS A 749 9.82 -5.25 9.51
N ILE A 750 10.71 -4.28 9.80
CA ILE A 750 10.56 -3.41 10.97
C ILE A 750 9.29 -2.56 10.86
N SER A 751 9.02 -2.02 9.67
CA SER A 751 7.84 -1.22 9.35
C SER A 751 6.60 -2.09 9.13
N ARG A 752 6.75 -3.21 8.40
CA ARG A 752 5.62 -4.10 8.06
C ARG A 752 4.86 -4.58 9.29
N TYR A 753 5.53 -4.96 10.37
CA TYR A 753 4.88 -5.54 11.55
C TYR A 753 4.58 -4.52 12.68
N SER A 754 5.15 -3.30 12.60
CA SER A 754 4.85 -2.18 13.51
C SER A 754 3.80 -1.20 12.97
N ALA A 755 3.19 -1.49 11.82
CA ALA A 755 2.29 -0.60 11.05
C ALA A 755 2.94 0.72 10.54
N GLY A 756 4.26 0.73 10.40
CA GLY A 756 5.01 1.80 9.73
C GLY A 756 4.99 1.70 8.20
N SER A 757 5.59 2.71 7.58
CA SER A 757 5.75 2.89 6.13
C SER A 757 7.18 2.58 5.71
N VAL A 758 7.39 2.23 4.44
CA VAL A 758 8.72 2.14 3.81
C VAL A 758 8.80 3.17 2.69
N TYR A 759 9.85 3.97 2.69
CA TYR A 759 10.20 4.93 1.64
C TYR A 759 11.58 4.54 1.07
N TYR A 760 11.76 4.59 -0.25
CA TYR A 760 12.98 4.14 -0.92
C TYR A 760 13.38 5.11 -2.02
N TYR A 761 14.59 5.67 -1.91
CA TYR A 761 15.17 6.65 -2.83
C TYR A 761 16.46 6.07 -3.44
N PRO A 762 16.35 5.20 -4.47
CA PRO A 762 17.49 4.55 -5.09
C PRO A 762 18.44 5.57 -5.70
N SER A 763 19.74 5.45 -5.38
CA SER A 763 20.79 6.39 -5.80
C SER A 763 20.46 7.84 -5.44
N TYR A 764 19.95 8.06 -4.23
CA TYR A 764 19.82 9.39 -3.65
C TYR A 764 21.20 10.06 -3.50
N HIS A 765 21.31 11.31 -3.92
CA HIS A 765 22.52 12.13 -3.73
C HIS A 765 22.21 13.60 -4.01
N GLN A 766 22.58 14.50 -3.09
CA GLN A 766 22.25 15.91 -3.17
C GLN A 766 22.71 16.60 -4.47
N GLN A 767 23.97 16.36 -4.87
CA GLN A 767 24.56 16.98 -6.07
C GLN A 767 24.24 16.20 -7.36
N HIS A 768 24.28 14.87 -7.32
CA HIS A 768 24.17 14.04 -8.54
C HIS A 768 22.74 13.63 -8.90
N ASN A 769 21.77 13.73 -7.98
CA ASN A 769 20.38 13.37 -8.23
C ASN A 769 19.39 14.40 -7.63
N PRO A 770 19.42 15.68 -8.07
CA PRO A 770 18.57 16.74 -7.50
C PRO A 770 17.07 16.49 -7.68
N ALA A 771 16.65 15.70 -8.67
CA ALA A 771 15.25 15.29 -8.83
C ALA A 771 14.80 14.29 -7.74
N GLY A 772 15.68 13.37 -7.34
CA GLY A 772 15.48 12.52 -6.17
C GLY A 772 15.44 13.34 -4.86
N VAL A 773 16.21 14.43 -4.78
CA VAL A 773 16.18 15.36 -3.64
C VAL A 773 14.84 16.09 -3.54
N GLU A 774 14.31 16.64 -4.63
CA GLU A 774 12.98 17.29 -4.60
C GLU A 774 11.91 16.27 -4.18
N CYS A 775 11.91 15.08 -4.76
CA CYS A 775 10.98 14.00 -4.40
C CYS A 775 11.00 13.70 -2.90
N PHE A 776 12.19 13.43 -2.34
CA PHE A 776 12.38 13.20 -0.92
C PHE A 776 11.93 14.39 -0.06
N GLN A 777 12.22 15.64 -0.44
CA GLN A 777 11.79 16.83 0.30
C GLN A 777 10.26 16.96 0.37
N LYS A 778 9.55 16.69 -0.73
CA LYS A 778 8.09 16.80 -0.81
C LYS A 778 7.41 15.65 -0.05
N ASP A 779 7.91 14.43 -0.20
CA ASP A 779 7.45 13.25 0.54
C ASP A 779 7.69 13.41 2.04
N LEU A 780 8.87 13.88 2.46
CA LEU A 780 9.20 14.16 3.85
C LEU A 780 8.29 15.26 4.41
N LYS A 781 8.02 16.33 3.64
CA LYS A 781 7.03 17.34 4.03
C LYS A 781 5.63 16.76 4.24
N ARG A 782 5.13 15.89 3.36
CA ARG A 782 3.86 15.16 3.60
C ARG A 782 3.98 14.30 4.85
N TYR A 783 5.05 13.52 5.01
CA TYR A 783 5.24 12.61 6.14
C TYR A 783 5.27 13.32 7.51
N LEU A 784 5.87 14.51 7.57
CA LEU A 784 5.96 15.33 8.78
C LEU A 784 4.62 16.02 9.11
N THR A 785 3.85 16.44 8.10
CA THR A 785 2.65 17.31 8.28
C THR A 785 1.30 16.59 8.12
N ARG A 786 1.24 15.38 7.55
CA ARG A 786 0.02 14.58 7.40
C ARG A 786 -0.61 14.26 8.77
N LYS A 787 -1.93 14.10 8.80
CA LYS A 787 -2.64 13.61 10.00
C LYS A 787 -2.05 12.27 10.45
N ILE A 788 -2.13 11.97 11.74
CA ILE A 788 -1.69 10.70 12.31
C ILE A 788 -2.58 10.32 13.49
N GLY A 789 -2.85 9.02 13.62
CA GLY A 789 -3.41 8.41 14.82
C GLY A 789 -2.37 7.54 15.51
N PHE A 790 -2.37 7.54 16.84
CA PHE A 790 -1.52 6.72 17.70
C PHE A 790 -2.32 5.61 18.40
N GLU A 791 -1.65 4.57 18.86
CA GLU A 791 -2.21 3.47 19.68
C GLU A 791 -3.55 2.95 19.14
N ALA A 792 -3.57 2.73 17.81
CA ALA A 792 -4.78 2.45 17.07
C ALA A 792 -5.02 0.94 16.93
N VAL A 793 -6.29 0.57 16.81
CA VAL A 793 -6.72 -0.77 16.44
C VAL A 793 -7.85 -0.68 15.43
N MET A 794 -7.76 -1.49 14.37
CA MET A 794 -8.84 -1.65 13.39
C MET A 794 -9.47 -3.02 13.54
N ARG A 795 -10.80 -3.06 13.71
CA ARG A 795 -11.59 -4.30 13.68
C ARG A 795 -12.57 -4.26 12.51
N ILE A 796 -12.61 -5.32 11.71
CA ILE A 796 -13.60 -5.49 10.63
C ILE A 796 -14.63 -6.52 11.09
N ARG A 797 -15.91 -6.16 11.00
CA ARG A 797 -17.05 -7.07 11.24
C ARG A 797 -17.80 -7.28 9.93
N CYS A 798 -18.45 -8.43 9.79
CA CYS A 798 -19.32 -8.76 8.66
C CYS A 798 -20.62 -9.43 9.15
N SER A 799 -21.61 -9.59 8.26
CA SER A 799 -22.84 -10.32 8.58
C SER A 799 -22.58 -11.80 8.82
N LYS A 800 -23.40 -12.43 9.68
CA LYS A 800 -23.30 -13.85 10.04
C LYS A 800 -23.23 -14.73 8.78
N GLY A 801 -22.32 -15.70 8.77
CA GLY A 801 -22.03 -16.57 7.63
C GLY A 801 -20.85 -16.11 6.77
N LEU A 802 -20.39 -14.87 6.90
CA LEU A 802 -19.13 -14.39 6.34
C LEU A 802 -18.00 -14.43 7.39
N SER A 803 -16.76 -14.63 6.94
CA SER A 803 -15.57 -14.58 7.79
C SER A 803 -14.36 -13.97 7.08
N ILE A 804 -13.34 -13.60 7.87
CA ILE A 804 -12.07 -13.05 7.38
C ILE A 804 -11.07 -14.19 7.25
N HIS A 805 -10.52 -14.38 6.04
CA HIS A 805 -9.55 -15.43 5.74
C HIS A 805 -8.10 -14.93 5.87
N THR A 806 -7.79 -13.73 5.36
CA THR A 806 -6.42 -13.19 5.36
C THR A 806 -6.44 -11.67 5.29
N PHE A 807 -5.58 -11.00 6.06
CA PHE A 807 -5.32 -9.56 5.92
C PHE A 807 -4.03 -9.32 5.11
N HIS A 808 -3.99 -8.24 4.33
CA HIS A 808 -2.84 -7.79 3.57
C HIS A 808 -2.62 -6.28 3.83
N GLY A 809 -1.41 -5.90 4.25
CA GLY A 809 -1.06 -4.55 4.71
C GLY A 809 0.15 -4.55 5.63
N ASN A 810 0.41 -3.42 6.29
CA ASN A 810 1.39 -3.29 7.36
C ASN A 810 0.64 -3.15 8.71
N PHE A 811 0.80 -4.12 9.60
CA PHE A 811 0.09 -4.24 10.89
C PHE A 811 0.67 -5.42 11.70
N PHE A 812 0.21 -5.57 12.94
CA PHE A 812 0.26 -6.86 13.64
C PHE A 812 -1.16 -7.41 13.90
N VAL A 813 -1.40 -8.69 13.61
CA VAL A 813 -2.71 -9.33 13.82
C VAL A 813 -2.84 -9.76 15.28
N ARG A 814 -3.90 -9.32 15.97
CA ARG A 814 -4.17 -9.64 17.39
C ARG A 814 -5.26 -10.70 17.56
N SER A 815 -6.26 -10.72 16.67
CA SER A 815 -7.24 -11.80 16.50
C SER A 815 -7.63 -11.89 15.03
N THR A 816 -8.40 -12.91 14.65
CA THR A 816 -8.88 -13.15 13.27
C THR A 816 -9.62 -11.96 12.65
N ASP A 817 -10.08 -11.00 13.46
CA ASP A 817 -10.78 -9.79 13.02
C ASP A 817 -10.12 -8.46 13.46
N LEU A 818 -9.02 -8.49 14.22
CA LEU A 818 -8.42 -7.32 14.88
C LEU A 818 -6.95 -7.09 14.48
N LEU A 819 -6.67 -5.89 13.99
CA LEU A 819 -5.34 -5.38 13.68
C LEU A 819 -4.85 -4.40 14.75
N SER A 820 -3.61 -4.59 15.22
CA SER A 820 -2.79 -3.62 15.95
C SER A 820 -2.17 -2.66 14.94
N LEU A 821 -2.41 -1.36 15.14
CA LEU A 821 -1.88 -0.26 14.33
C LEU A 821 -1.23 0.78 15.27
N PRO A 822 0.00 0.53 15.77
CA PRO A 822 0.72 1.46 16.65
C PRO A 822 0.68 2.92 16.20
N ASN A 823 0.82 3.14 14.89
CA ASN A 823 0.29 4.31 14.21
C ASN A 823 -0.66 3.93 13.07
N VAL A 824 -1.50 4.89 12.69
CA VAL A 824 -2.29 4.88 11.45
C VAL A 824 -2.13 6.25 10.76
N ASN A 825 -2.00 6.25 9.43
CA ASN A 825 -1.74 7.45 8.63
C ASN A 825 -2.66 7.50 7.39
N PRO A 826 -2.96 8.70 6.84
CA PRO A 826 -3.97 8.90 5.80
C PRO A 826 -3.56 8.40 4.42
N ASP A 827 -2.38 7.80 4.29
CA ASP A 827 -1.82 7.30 3.02
C ASP A 827 -1.75 5.76 2.99
N ALA A 828 -2.19 5.08 4.06
CA ALA A 828 -2.16 3.63 4.20
C ALA A 828 -3.45 2.96 3.68
N GLY A 829 -3.28 1.98 2.78
CA GLY A 829 -4.31 1.06 2.32
C GLY A 829 -4.18 -0.33 2.93
N PHE A 830 -5.28 -1.08 2.94
CA PHE A 830 -5.34 -2.47 3.40
C PHE A 830 -6.24 -3.28 2.46
N ALA A 831 -5.93 -4.56 2.26
CA ALA A 831 -6.79 -5.51 1.55
C ALA A 831 -7.08 -6.73 2.44
N VAL A 832 -8.22 -7.39 2.24
CA VAL A 832 -8.68 -8.50 3.08
C VAL A 832 -9.37 -9.56 2.22
N GLN A 833 -8.87 -10.79 2.26
CA GLN A 833 -9.55 -11.95 1.67
C GLN A 833 -10.67 -12.42 2.61
N MET A 834 -11.85 -12.69 2.07
CA MET A 834 -13.04 -13.11 2.82
C MET A 834 -13.51 -14.51 2.38
N SER A 835 -14.24 -15.18 3.26
CA SER A 835 -14.84 -16.51 3.07
C SER A 835 -16.31 -16.55 3.46
N ILE A 836 -17.06 -17.51 2.91
CA ILE A 836 -18.44 -17.82 3.27
C ILE A 836 -18.42 -19.15 4.05
N GLU A 837 -18.67 -19.09 5.36
CA GLU A 837 -18.69 -20.27 6.25
C GLU A 837 -20.10 -20.85 6.42
N GLU A 838 -21.13 -20.00 6.36
CA GLU A 838 -22.53 -20.43 6.38
C GLU A 838 -23.26 -19.85 5.15
N ASN A 839 -24.20 -20.61 4.60
CA ASN A 839 -24.96 -20.16 3.43
C ASN A 839 -25.90 -19.00 3.78
N LEU A 840 -25.89 -17.96 2.98
CA LEU A 840 -26.61 -16.69 3.18
C LEU A 840 -28.06 -16.75 2.62
N VAL A 841 -28.72 -17.91 2.71
CA VAL A 841 -29.95 -18.21 1.93
C VAL A 841 -31.08 -17.23 2.22
N ASP A 842 -31.32 -16.95 3.50
CA ASP A 842 -32.40 -16.07 3.98
C ASP A 842 -32.02 -14.57 3.96
N MET A 843 -30.88 -14.21 3.34
CA MET A 843 -30.37 -12.84 3.30
C MET A 843 -30.59 -12.21 1.92
N GLN A 844 -31.20 -11.02 1.90
CA GLN A 844 -31.26 -10.17 0.71
C GLN A 844 -30.01 -9.28 0.57
N SER A 845 -29.36 -8.96 1.69
CA SER A 845 -28.14 -8.18 1.75
C SER A 845 -27.30 -8.53 2.98
N VAL A 846 -26.01 -8.25 2.88
CA VAL A 846 -25.02 -8.33 3.96
C VAL A 846 -24.37 -6.97 4.17
N SER A 847 -23.73 -6.77 5.32
CA SER A 847 -22.94 -5.57 5.56
C SER A 847 -21.58 -5.87 6.18
N PHE A 848 -20.62 -5.04 5.83
CA PHE A 848 -19.26 -5.03 6.34
C PHE A 848 -19.04 -3.72 7.10
N GLN A 849 -18.45 -3.78 8.29
CA GLN A 849 -18.18 -2.60 9.11
C GLN A 849 -16.73 -2.61 9.61
N ALA A 850 -15.92 -1.70 9.07
CA ALA A 850 -14.60 -1.40 9.60
C ALA A 850 -14.72 -0.32 10.70
N ALA A 851 -14.09 -0.56 11.84
CA ALA A 851 -14.02 0.40 12.94
C ALA A 851 -12.57 0.58 13.40
N LEU A 852 -12.05 1.80 13.23
CA LEU A 852 -10.70 2.23 13.59
C LEU A 852 -10.78 3.08 14.87
N LEU A 853 -10.43 2.48 16.01
CA LEU A 853 -10.25 3.17 17.29
C LEU A 853 -8.81 3.68 17.35
N TYR A 854 -8.58 4.96 17.62
CA TYR A 854 -7.25 5.57 17.67
C TYR A 854 -7.19 6.76 18.63
N THR A 855 -5.98 7.21 18.98
CA THR A 855 -5.73 8.46 19.69
C THR A 855 -5.29 9.54 18.69
N SER A 856 -5.97 10.67 18.66
CA SER A 856 -5.63 11.80 17.78
C SER A 856 -4.34 12.47 18.26
N SER A 857 -3.65 13.19 17.37
CA SER A 857 -2.52 14.06 17.72
C SER A 857 -2.88 15.23 18.66
N LYS A 858 -4.14 15.36 19.07
CA LYS A 858 -4.64 16.32 20.08
C LYS A 858 -5.05 15.64 21.40
N GLY A 859 -4.68 14.37 21.61
CA GLY A 859 -4.96 13.64 22.84
C GLY A 859 -6.41 13.14 23.00
N GLU A 860 -7.22 13.15 21.93
CA GLU A 860 -8.59 12.64 21.99
C GLU A 860 -8.61 11.16 21.56
N ARG A 861 -9.30 10.30 22.31
CA ARG A 861 -9.64 8.97 21.81
C ARG A 861 -10.81 9.11 20.83
N ARG A 862 -10.67 8.61 19.61
CA ARG A 862 -11.68 8.69 18.54
C ARG A 862 -11.92 7.31 17.90
N ILE A 863 -13.12 7.11 17.35
CA ILE A 863 -13.49 5.89 16.61
C ILE A 863 -14.06 6.29 15.25
N ARG A 864 -13.31 6.06 14.18
CA ARG A 864 -13.83 6.18 12.82
C ARG A 864 -14.50 4.88 12.40
N VAL A 865 -15.71 4.95 11.86
CA VAL A 865 -16.50 3.79 11.43
C VAL A 865 -16.89 3.95 9.96
N HIS A 866 -16.68 2.89 9.18
CA HIS A 866 -17.10 2.77 7.79
C HIS A 866 -17.99 1.53 7.64
N THR A 867 -19.23 1.70 7.19
CA THR A 867 -20.17 0.58 6.98
C THR A 867 -20.57 0.50 5.50
N MET A 868 -20.27 -0.61 4.85
CA MET A 868 -20.68 -0.91 3.48
C MET A 868 -21.78 -1.98 3.49
N CYS A 869 -22.86 -1.77 2.74
CA CYS A 869 -23.91 -2.78 2.51
C CYS A 869 -23.85 -3.26 1.05
N LEU A 870 -24.12 -4.55 0.81
CA LEU A 870 -24.09 -5.19 -0.51
C LEU A 870 -25.22 -6.24 -0.63
N PRO A 871 -25.89 -6.37 -1.80
CA PRO A 871 -26.88 -7.42 -2.04
C PRO A 871 -26.26 -8.83 -2.03
N VAL A 872 -27.08 -9.83 -1.70
CA VAL A 872 -26.76 -11.26 -1.83
C VAL A 872 -27.46 -11.83 -3.07
N VAL A 873 -26.77 -12.66 -3.84
CA VAL A 873 -27.25 -13.20 -5.12
C VAL A 873 -26.99 -14.71 -5.25
N ASN A 874 -27.87 -15.40 -5.97
CA ASN A 874 -27.84 -16.86 -6.15
C ASN A 874 -27.49 -17.32 -7.57
N SER A 875 -27.34 -16.41 -8.54
CA SER A 875 -26.90 -16.72 -9.90
C SER A 875 -25.44 -16.32 -10.15
N LEU A 876 -24.76 -17.01 -11.07
CA LEU A 876 -23.41 -16.62 -11.51
C LEU A 876 -23.45 -15.31 -12.33
N SER A 877 -24.51 -15.10 -13.11
CA SER A 877 -24.70 -13.88 -13.90
C SER A 877 -24.64 -12.62 -13.03
N ASP A 878 -25.31 -12.61 -11.88
CA ASP A 878 -25.34 -11.44 -11.00
C ASP A 878 -24.00 -11.20 -10.29
N ILE A 879 -23.24 -12.26 -10.01
CA ILE A 879 -21.89 -12.19 -9.45
C ILE A 879 -20.92 -11.56 -10.46
N PHE A 880 -20.96 -12.00 -11.72
CA PHE A 880 -20.19 -11.38 -12.78
C PHE A 880 -20.66 -9.93 -13.03
N ALA A 881 -21.97 -9.65 -13.00
CA ALA A 881 -22.51 -8.30 -13.18
C ALA A 881 -22.02 -7.31 -12.10
N GLY A 882 -21.76 -7.79 -10.89
CA GLY A 882 -21.19 -7.04 -9.76
C GLY A 882 -19.67 -7.20 -9.58
N ALA A 883 -18.94 -7.76 -10.55
CA ALA A 883 -17.50 -7.96 -10.42
C ALA A 883 -16.71 -6.66 -10.62
N ASP A 884 -15.85 -6.32 -9.65
CA ASP A 884 -14.98 -5.14 -9.70
C ASP A 884 -13.56 -5.55 -10.14
N VAL A 885 -13.29 -5.40 -11.44
CA VAL A 885 -12.01 -5.80 -12.05
C VAL A 885 -10.77 -5.16 -11.42
N GLN A 886 -10.85 -3.91 -10.96
CA GLN A 886 -9.73 -3.25 -10.29
C GLN A 886 -9.54 -3.77 -8.87
N ALA A 887 -10.61 -3.91 -8.09
CA ALA A 887 -10.53 -4.45 -6.73
C ALA A 887 -10.04 -5.92 -6.73
N ILE A 888 -10.53 -6.73 -7.67
CA ILE A 888 -10.04 -8.10 -7.93
C ILE A 888 -8.54 -8.07 -8.24
N THR A 889 -8.09 -7.18 -9.13
CA THR A 889 -6.67 -7.01 -9.48
C THR A 889 -5.82 -6.62 -8.27
N GLY A 890 -6.25 -5.64 -7.45
CA GLY A 890 -5.52 -5.20 -6.26
C GLY A 890 -5.42 -6.28 -5.16
N LEU A 891 -6.48 -7.06 -4.96
CA LEU A 891 -6.45 -8.19 -4.03
C LEU A 891 -5.51 -9.30 -4.54
N LEU A 892 -5.59 -9.65 -5.84
CA LEU A 892 -4.70 -10.63 -6.45
C LEU A 892 -3.23 -10.20 -6.41
N ALA A 893 -2.93 -8.90 -6.57
CA ALA A 893 -1.58 -8.36 -6.40
C ALA A 893 -1.06 -8.60 -4.97
N SER A 894 -1.87 -8.31 -3.95
CA SER A 894 -1.54 -8.59 -2.55
C SER A 894 -1.35 -10.09 -2.26
N MET A 895 -2.21 -10.96 -2.80
CA MET A 895 -2.08 -12.42 -2.68
C MET A 895 -0.83 -12.95 -3.41
N ALA A 896 -0.49 -12.38 -4.56
CA ALA A 896 0.68 -12.75 -5.34
C ALA A 896 2.00 -12.33 -4.66
N VAL A 897 2.04 -11.19 -3.98
CA VAL A 897 3.19 -10.81 -3.12
C VAL A 897 3.41 -11.87 -2.04
N ASP A 898 2.36 -12.26 -1.32
CA ASP A 898 2.48 -13.26 -0.26
C ASP A 898 2.88 -14.64 -0.82
N ARG A 899 2.30 -15.05 -1.94
CA ARG A 899 2.69 -16.30 -2.65
C ARG A 899 4.15 -16.29 -3.11
N SER A 900 4.65 -15.16 -3.59
CA SER A 900 6.04 -15.02 -4.06
C SER A 900 7.09 -15.22 -2.94
N VAL A 901 6.71 -15.00 -1.68
CA VAL A 901 7.59 -15.17 -0.51
C VAL A 901 7.37 -16.52 0.20
N THR A 902 6.16 -17.08 0.12
CA THR A 902 5.79 -18.34 0.81
C THR A 902 5.96 -19.60 -0.04
N ALA A 903 6.01 -19.47 -1.37
CA ALA A 903 6.24 -20.57 -2.31
C ALA A 903 7.34 -20.16 -3.30
N SER A 904 6.99 -19.81 -4.54
CA SER A 904 7.91 -19.24 -5.52
C SER A 904 7.27 -18.07 -6.29
N LEU A 905 8.11 -17.34 -7.04
CA LEU A 905 7.62 -16.33 -7.97
C LEU A 905 6.89 -16.96 -9.18
N SER A 906 7.22 -18.18 -9.60
CA SER A 906 6.44 -18.86 -10.65
C SER A 906 5.02 -19.13 -10.15
N ASP A 907 4.86 -19.73 -8.98
CA ASP A 907 3.54 -20.03 -8.39
C ASP A 907 2.64 -18.79 -8.28
N ALA A 908 3.22 -17.62 -8.01
CA ALA A 908 2.50 -16.35 -7.98
C ALA A 908 2.05 -15.90 -9.38
N ARG A 909 2.91 -16.01 -10.39
CA ARG A 909 2.62 -15.68 -11.80
C ARG A 909 1.59 -16.63 -12.39
N ASP A 910 1.74 -17.92 -12.13
CA ASP A 910 0.86 -18.98 -12.60
C ASP A 910 -0.52 -18.88 -11.93
N ALA A 911 -0.58 -18.60 -10.61
CA ALA A 911 -1.85 -18.34 -9.91
C ALA A 911 -2.60 -17.10 -10.45
N MET A 912 -1.91 -15.99 -10.75
CA MET A 912 -2.54 -14.82 -11.37
C MET A 912 -3.06 -15.12 -12.78
N THR A 913 -2.29 -15.86 -13.59
CA THR A 913 -2.69 -16.28 -14.94
C THR A 913 -3.91 -17.20 -14.89
N ASN A 914 -3.90 -18.18 -14.00
CA ASN A 914 -5.00 -19.12 -13.78
C ASN A 914 -6.27 -18.43 -13.27
N ALA A 915 -6.18 -17.37 -12.44
CA ALA A 915 -7.34 -16.58 -12.05
C ALA A 915 -8.06 -15.95 -13.26
N SER A 916 -7.31 -15.47 -14.25
CA SER A 916 -7.89 -14.97 -15.51
C SER A 916 -8.48 -16.08 -16.38
N ILE A 917 -7.86 -17.27 -16.42
CA ILE A 917 -8.36 -18.41 -17.20
C ILE A 917 -9.65 -18.96 -16.56
N ASP A 918 -9.59 -19.34 -15.29
CA ASP A 918 -10.70 -19.98 -14.56
C ASP A 918 -11.98 -19.15 -14.56
N SER A 919 -11.86 -17.81 -14.40
CA SER A 919 -13.01 -16.90 -14.41
C SER A 919 -13.67 -16.79 -15.80
N LEU A 920 -12.89 -16.78 -16.88
CA LEU A 920 -13.40 -16.70 -18.25
C LEU A 920 -13.96 -18.06 -18.70
N THR A 921 -13.34 -19.17 -18.29
CA THR A 921 -13.92 -20.51 -18.45
C THR A 921 -15.26 -20.63 -17.70
N SER A 922 -15.35 -20.14 -16.45
CA SER A 922 -16.59 -20.14 -15.68
C SER A 922 -17.70 -19.34 -16.36
N PHE A 923 -17.42 -18.09 -16.78
CA PHE A 923 -18.36 -17.27 -17.56
C PHE A 923 -18.81 -17.97 -18.85
N ARG A 924 -17.85 -18.53 -19.61
CA ARG A 924 -18.13 -19.23 -20.88
C ARG A 924 -18.98 -20.48 -20.68
N THR A 925 -18.73 -21.28 -19.66
CA THR A 925 -19.44 -22.56 -19.43
C THR A 925 -20.77 -22.41 -18.71
N SER A 926 -20.94 -21.36 -17.90
CA SER A 926 -22.02 -21.28 -16.91
C SER A 926 -22.83 -19.97 -16.92
N VAL A 927 -22.51 -19.03 -17.82
CA VAL A 927 -23.30 -17.80 -18.05
C VAL A 927 -23.67 -17.61 -19.53
N LEU A 928 -22.81 -18.00 -20.48
CA LEU A 928 -23.09 -17.88 -21.91
C LEU A 928 -24.01 -18.99 -22.44
N THR A 929 -25.27 -18.65 -22.69
CA THR A 929 -26.26 -19.53 -23.35
C THR A 929 -25.89 -19.87 -24.80
N ILE A 930 -25.15 -18.99 -25.48
CA ILE A 930 -24.71 -19.18 -26.88
C ILE A 930 -23.19 -19.28 -26.90
N GLN A 931 -22.66 -20.44 -27.27
CA GLN A 931 -21.23 -20.63 -27.51
C GLN A 931 -20.85 -19.99 -28.86
N GLN A 932 -19.98 -18.99 -28.83
CA GLN A 932 -19.41 -18.35 -30.02
C GLN A 932 -17.88 -18.59 -30.07
N PRO A 933 -17.26 -18.59 -31.27
CA PRO A 933 -15.81 -18.66 -31.40
C PRO A 933 -15.14 -17.34 -30.99
N GLY A 934 -14.01 -17.44 -30.27
CA GLY A 934 -13.26 -16.27 -29.79
C GLY A 934 -12.75 -16.46 -28.37
N LEU A 935 -12.44 -15.36 -27.69
CA LEU A 935 -12.20 -15.32 -26.25
C LEU A 935 -13.18 -14.30 -25.65
N LEU A 936 -14.22 -14.82 -25.01
CA LEU A 936 -15.40 -14.06 -24.62
C LEU A 936 -15.33 -13.69 -23.13
N ALA A 937 -15.53 -12.41 -22.83
CA ALA A 937 -15.58 -11.88 -21.47
C ALA A 937 -16.85 -11.02 -21.27
N PRO A 938 -17.38 -10.90 -20.04
CA PRO A 938 -18.35 -9.86 -19.72
C PRO A 938 -17.65 -8.49 -19.69
N ALA A 939 -18.34 -7.42 -20.07
CA ALA A 939 -17.73 -6.08 -20.16
C ALA A 939 -17.09 -5.59 -18.84
N CYS A 940 -17.60 -6.01 -17.67
CA CYS A 940 -16.98 -5.73 -16.38
C CYS A 940 -15.56 -6.30 -16.25
N LEU A 941 -15.28 -7.47 -16.82
CA LEU A 941 -13.97 -8.15 -16.80
C LEU A 941 -13.17 -7.96 -18.10
N ARG A 942 -13.60 -7.08 -19.02
CA ARG A 942 -12.90 -6.86 -20.31
C ARG A 942 -11.44 -6.41 -20.15
N LEU A 943 -11.12 -5.75 -19.03
CA LEU A 943 -9.76 -5.32 -18.67
C LEU A 943 -9.00 -6.35 -17.82
N PHE A 944 -9.62 -7.46 -17.41
CA PHE A 944 -9.01 -8.37 -16.44
C PHE A 944 -7.76 -9.08 -16.98
N PRO A 945 -7.75 -9.65 -18.21
CA PRO A 945 -6.52 -10.22 -18.77
C PRO A 945 -5.43 -9.17 -19.02
N LEU A 946 -5.82 -7.91 -19.31
CA LEU A 946 -4.89 -6.80 -19.52
C LEU A 946 -4.19 -6.43 -18.20
N TYR A 947 -4.94 -6.28 -17.12
CA TYR A 947 -4.38 -6.00 -15.79
C TYR A 947 -3.55 -7.17 -15.23
N ILE A 948 -3.89 -8.42 -15.55
CA ILE A 948 -3.07 -9.58 -15.19
C ILE A 948 -1.76 -9.60 -15.99
N LEU A 949 -1.77 -9.31 -17.30
CA LEU A 949 -0.53 -9.15 -18.08
C LEU A 949 0.34 -7.99 -17.56
N ALA A 950 -0.30 -6.88 -17.18
CA ALA A 950 0.38 -5.73 -16.59
C ALA A 950 1.05 -6.10 -15.25
N LEU A 951 0.36 -6.83 -14.36
CA LEU A 951 0.93 -7.41 -13.15
C LEU A 951 2.13 -8.32 -13.46
N LEU A 952 2.03 -9.19 -14.48
CA LEU A 952 3.12 -10.09 -14.90
C LEU A 952 4.36 -9.35 -15.46
N LYS A 953 4.24 -8.07 -15.84
CA LYS A 953 5.32 -7.17 -16.28
C LYS A 953 5.79 -6.19 -15.19
N GLN A 954 5.04 -6.04 -14.10
CA GLN A 954 5.33 -5.15 -12.98
C GLN A 954 6.64 -5.55 -12.26
N LYS A 955 7.42 -4.59 -11.73
CA LYS A 955 8.72 -4.82 -11.06
C LYS A 955 8.70 -5.94 -10.01
N ALA A 956 7.61 -6.08 -9.25
CA ALA A 956 7.44 -7.14 -8.25
C ALA A 956 7.51 -8.55 -8.88
N PHE A 957 6.82 -8.77 -10.01
CA PHE A 957 6.56 -10.10 -10.55
C PHE A 957 7.27 -10.43 -11.88
N ARG A 958 7.85 -9.44 -12.56
CA ARG A 958 8.53 -9.65 -13.85
C ARG A 958 9.76 -10.55 -13.73
N THR A 959 9.99 -11.38 -14.76
CA THR A 959 11.13 -12.29 -14.88
C THR A 959 11.90 -12.03 -16.18
N GLY A 960 13.14 -12.49 -16.30
CA GLY A 960 13.99 -12.30 -17.48
C GLY A 960 14.55 -10.87 -17.70
N THR A 961 13.85 -9.82 -17.23
CA THR A 961 14.38 -8.45 -17.21
C THR A 961 15.17 -8.19 -15.93
N SER A 962 16.42 -7.72 -16.08
CA SER A 962 17.28 -7.37 -14.94
C SER A 962 16.58 -6.41 -13.97
N THR A 963 16.50 -6.80 -12.70
CA THR A 963 15.80 -6.07 -11.63
C THR A 963 16.56 -6.25 -10.32
N ARG A 964 16.95 -5.14 -9.67
CA ARG A 964 17.57 -5.18 -8.34
C ARG A 964 16.61 -5.81 -7.32
N LEU A 965 17.15 -6.54 -6.34
CA LEU A 965 16.32 -7.18 -5.30
C LEU A 965 15.53 -6.14 -4.48
N ASP A 966 16.15 -5.03 -4.09
CA ASP A 966 15.48 -3.98 -3.31
C ASP A 966 14.39 -3.25 -4.12
N ASP A 967 14.61 -2.97 -5.42
CA ASP A 967 13.57 -2.46 -6.32
C ASP A 967 12.32 -3.36 -6.36
N ARG A 968 12.54 -4.69 -6.39
CA ARG A 968 11.48 -5.70 -6.42
C ARG A 968 10.74 -5.78 -5.10
N VAL A 969 11.48 -5.81 -3.97
CA VAL A 969 10.89 -5.84 -2.62
C VAL A 969 10.14 -4.55 -2.34
N PHE A 970 10.64 -3.38 -2.76
CA PHE A 970 9.93 -2.11 -2.61
C PHE A 970 8.61 -2.12 -3.40
N ALA A 971 8.62 -2.63 -4.64
CA ALA A 971 7.38 -2.82 -5.41
C ALA A 971 6.40 -3.77 -4.70
N MET A 972 6.87 -4.88 -4.11
CA MET A 972 6.05 -5.78 -3.29
C MET A 972 5.50 -5.11 -2.02
N CYS A 973 6.26 -4.21 -1.38
CA CYS A 973 5.80 -3.44 -0.23
C CYS A 973 4.69 -2.46 -0.65
N GLN A 974 4.88 -1.73 -1.74
CA GLN A 974 3.90 -0.78 -2.27
C GLN A 974 2.59 -1.47 -2.68
N LEU A 975 2.63 -2.62 -3.35
CA LEU A 975 1.44 -3.41 -3.71
C LEU A 975 0.65 -3.97 -2.50
N LYS A 976 1.27 -4.01 -1.32
CA LYS A 976 0.64 -4.43 -0.05
C LYS A 976 0.13 -3.25 0.79
N TYR A 977 0.73 -2.07 0.64
CA TYR A 977 0.51 -0.90 1.52
C TYR A 977 -0.28 0.25 0.87
N GLN A 978 -0.22 0.41 -0.44
CA GLN A 978 -0.85 1.56 -1.12
C GLN A 978 -2.37 1.38 -1.27
N PRO A 979 -3.18 2.44 -1.13
CA PRO A 979 -4.57 2.48 -1.55
C PRO A 979 -4.77 2.09 -3.03
N LEU A 980 -5.90 1.46 -3.34
CA LEU A 980 -6.17 0.85 -4.65
C LEU A 980 -5.98 1.82 -5.84
N ALA A 981 -6.35 3.09 -5.69
CA ALA A 981 -6.18 4.10 -6.74
C ALA A 981 -4.71 4.24 -7.19
N TYR A 982 -3.77 4.18 -6.24
CA TYR A 982 -2.34 4.31 -6.50
C TYR A 982 -1.72 2.97 -6.93
N VAL A 983 -2.22 1.85 -6.38
CA VAL A 983 -1.87 0.49 -6.87
C VAL A 983 -2.22 0.33 -8.35
N MET A 984 -3.37 0.83 -8.81
CA MET A 984 -3.74 0.73 -10.22
C MET A 984 -2.80 1.51 -11.14
N LEU A 985 -2.35 2.72 -10.76
CA LEU A 985 -1.32 3.47 -11.52
C LEU A 985 0.04 2.76 -11.56
N MET A 986 0.37 1.98 -10.52
CA MET A 986 1.60 1.16 -10.47
C MET A 986 1.51 -0.17 -11.23
N ILE A 987 0.31 -0.59 -11.63
CA ILE A 987 0.05 -1.80 -12.44
C ILE A 987 -0.13 -1.41 -13.90
N HIS A 988 -1.06 -0.50 -14.18
CA HIS A 988 -1.39 0.01 -15.50
C HIS A 988 -1.33 1.54 -15.48
N PRO A 989 -0.16 2.13 -15.79
CA PRO A 989 0.02 3.57 -15.99
C PRO A 989 -1.05 4.21 -16.89
N ALA A 990 -1.24 5.52 -16.73
CA ALA A 990 -2.13 6.29 -17.59
C ALA A 990 -1.30 7.08 -18.62
N LEU A 991 -1.45 6.73 -19.90
CA LEU A 991 -0.82 7.44 -21.03
C LEU A 991 -1.79 8.48 -21.59
N TYR A 992 -1.29 9.66 -21.92
CA TYR A 992 -2.05 10.79 -22.46
C TYR A 992 -1.27 11.42 -23.62
N ARG A 993 -1.97 11.87 -24.67
CA ARG A 993 -1.40 12.85 -25.61
C ARG A 993 -1.51 14.25 -24.99
N VAL A 994 -0.48 15.08 -25.17
CA VAL A 994 -0.42 16.42 -24.53
C VAL A 994 0.07 17.55 -25.44
N ASP A 995 0.40 17.28 -26.71
CA ASP A 995 0.63 18.33 -27.71
C ASP A 995 -0.65 18.98 -28.24
N ASP A 996 -1.82 18.39 -27.95
CA ASP A 996 -3.15 18.79 -28.42
C ASP A 996 -4.15 19.08 -27.27
N LEU A 997 -3.67 19.50 -26.09
CA LEU A 997 -4.53 19.81 -24.94
C LEU A 997 -5.51 20.97 -25.21
N THR A 998 -6.81 20.67 -25.14
CA THR A 998 -7.90 21.64 -25.23
C THR A 998 -8.54 21.91 -23.87
N ASP A 999 -9.39 22.94 -23.80
CA ASP A 999 -10.24 23.23 -22.64
C ASP A 999 -11.59 22.48 -22.69
N GLU A 1000 -11.84 21.69 -23.74
CA GLU A 1000 -13.09 20.92 -23.87
C GLU A 1000 -13.12 19.76 -22.85
N GLY A 1001 -14.19 19.70 -22.06
CA GLY A 1001 -14.30 18.71 -20.97
C GLY A 1001 -13.32 18.95 -19.81
N SER A 1002 -12.66 20.11 -19.77
CA SER A 1002 -11.80 20.51 -18.66
C SER A 1002 -12.56 20.62 -17.32
N LEU A 1003 -11.85 20.38 -16.22
CA LEU A 1003 -12.35 20.64 -14.88
C LEU A 1003 -12.00 22.07 -14.46
N ASN A 1004 -12.93 22.78 -13.83
CA ASN A 1004 -12.62 23.99 -13.09
C ASN A 1004 -12.34 23.61 -11.63
N VAL A 1005 -11.09 23.70 -11.21
CA VAL A 1005 -10.63 23.34 -9.86
C VAL A 1005 -9.98 24.57 -9.24
N SER A 1006 -10.60 25.15 -8.22
CA SER A 1006 -10.10 26.35 -7.53
C SER A 1006 -9.78 27.50 -8.51
N GLU A 1007 -10.73 27.82 -9.39
CA GLU A 1007 -10.64 28.83 -10.46
C GLU A 1007 -9.62 28.52 -11.58
N ARG A 1008 -8.91 27.38 -11.50
CA ARG A 1008 -7.98 26.89 -12.53
C ARG A 1008 -8.69 25.97 -13.51
N ILE A 1009 -8.54 26.24 -14.80
CA ILE A 1009 -8.93 25.33 -15.88
C ILE A 1009 -7.90 24.20 -15.99
N VAL A 1010 -8.35 22.94 -15.89
CA VAL A 1010 -7.52 21.74 -15.94
C VAL A 1010 -8.00 20.83 -17.07
N PRO A 1011 -7.24 20.69 -18.19
CA PRO A 1011 -7.57 19.76 -19.27
C PRO A 1011 -7.80 18.32 -18.80
N GLN A 1012 -8.64 17.57 -19.51
CA GLN A 1012 -8.90 16.14 -19.25
C GLN A 1012 -8.67 15.31 -20.53
N PRO A 1013 -7.41 15.15 -20.98
CA PRO A 1013 -7.09 14.31 -22.12
C PRO A 1013 -7.50 12.85 -21.89
N ARG A 1014 -7.93 12.17 -22.97
CA ARG A 1014 -8.32 10.76 -22.90
C ARG A 1014 -7.11 9.85 -22.64
N VAL A 1015 -7.31 8.84 -21.81
CA VAL A 1015 -6.30 7.80 -21.55
C VAL A 1015 -6.11 6.95 -22.82
N GLN A 1016 -4.85 6.74 -23.20
CA GLN A 1016 -4.41 5.92 -24.31
C GLN A 1016 -3.97 4.53 -23.84
N GLN A 1017 -3.98 3.57 -24.77
CA GLN A 1017 -3.43 2.22 -24.54
C GLN A 1017 -1.92 2.25 -24.33
N LEU A 1018 -1.42 1.29 -23.55
CA LEU A 1018 -0.01 1.15 -23.19
C LEU A 1018 0.72 0.32 -24.26
N SER A 1019 0.72 0.83 -25.49
CA SER A 1019 1.43 0.29 -26.65
C SER A 1019 2.10 1.39 -27.46
N VAL A 1020 3.28 1.10 -28.02
CA VAL A 1020 3.96 1.95 -29.00
C VAL A 1020 3.13 2.24 -30.26
N GLU A 1021 2.08 1.45 -30.56
CA GLU A 1021 1.11 1.78 -31.63
C GLU A 1021 0.44 3.15 -31.41
N LYS A 1022 0.38 3.66 -30.17
CA LYS A 1022 -0.20 4.99 -29.86
C LYS A 1022 0.82 6.13 -29.87
N LEU A 1023 2.13 5.85 -29.90
CA LEU A 1023 3.19 6.87 -29.84
C LEU A 1023 3.51 7.43 -31.23
N SER A 1024 2.78 8.47 -31.63
CA SER A 1024 3.03 9.15 -32.90
C SER A 1024 4.29 10.02 -32.82
N ARG A 1025 5.15 9.99 -33.86
CA ARG A 1025 6.46 10.67 -33.86
C ARG A 1025 6.38 12.20 -33.92
N ASP A 1026 5.21 12.73 -34.27
CA ASP A 1026 4.82 14.14 -34.34
C ASP A 1026 4.23 14.69 -33.03
N GLY A 1027 3.89 13.82 -32.07
CA GLY A 1027 3.24 14.20 -30.82
C GLY A 1027 4.18 14.34 -29.60
N ALA A 1028 3.59 14.69 -28.47
CA ALA A 1028 4.18 14.63 -27.14
C ALA A 1028 3.23 13.88 -26.21
N PHE A 1029 3.76 12.93 -25.44
CA PHE A 1029 2.97 11.98 -24.67
C PHE A 1029 3.40 11.95 -23.20
N LEU A 1030 2.44 12.17 -22.30
CA LEU A 1030 2.63 12.11 -20.86
C LEU A 1030 2.17 10.74 -20.35
N MET A 1031 3.04 10.02 -19.65
CA MET A 1031 2.71 8.77 -18.93
C MET A 1031 2.80 9.01 -17.44
N ASP A 1032 1.67 8.89 -16.73
CA ASP A 1032 1.62 8.81 -15.27
C ASP A 1032 1.73 7.34 -14.83
N ALA A 1033 2.87 6.97 -14.25
CA ALA A 1033 3.14 5.64 -13.69
C ALA A 1033 3.11 5.65 -12.14
N GLY A 1034 2.31 6.55 -11.54
CA GLY A 1034 2.17 6.69 -10.10
C GLY A 1034 3.36 7.41 -9.46
N SER A 1035 4.45 6.71 -9.18
CA SER A 1035 5.63 7.28 -8.50
C SER A 1035 6.53 8.13 -9.41
N VAL A 1036 6.25 8.17 -10.71
CA VAL A 1036 7.01 8.91 -11.72
C VAL A 1036 6.08 9.31 -12.87
N ILE A 1037 6.31 10.47 -13.45
CA ILE A 1037 5.67 10.94 -14.69
C ILE A 1037 6.74 11.06 -15.76
N TYR A 1038 6.53 10.46 -16.92
CA TYR A 1038 7.36 10.66 -18.11
C TYR A 1038 6.65 11.58 -19.09
N LEU A 1039 7.36 12.52 -19.69
CA LEU A 1039 6.90 13.27 -20.86
C LEU A 1039 7.80 12.90 -22.04
N TRP A 1040 7.36 11.96 -22.88
CA TRP A 1040 8.07 11.54 -24.08
C TRP A 1040 7.79 12.51 -25.23
N ILE A 1041 8.87 12.99 -25.85
CA ILE A 1041 8.83 13.92 -26.98
C ILE A 1041 9.14 13.14 -28.26
N GLY A 1042 8.22 13.16 -29.23
CA GLY A 1042 8.44 12.58 -30.55
C GLY A 1042 9.57 13.31 -31.30
N ARG A 1043 10.36 12.56 -32.08
CA ARG A 1043 11.49 13.12 -32.84
C ARG A 1043 11.09 14.18 -33.88
N ASN A 1044 9.83 14.16 -34.33
CA ASN A 1044 9.24 15.14 -35.24
C ASN A 1044 8.18 15.99 -34.54
N CYS A 1045 8.23 16.12 -33.20
CA CYS A 1045 7.23 16.80 -32.38
C CYS A 1045 6.95 18.22 -32.90
N ASN A 1046 5.68 18.62 -32.93
CA ASN A 1046 5.23 19.93 -33.38
C ASN A 1046 6.07 21.07 -32.76
N PRO A 1047 6.74 21.93 -33.56
CA PRO A 1047 7.54 23.05 -33.05
C PRO A 1047 6.79 24.01 -32.13
N ASN A 1048 5.44 24.09 -32.23
CA ASN A 1048 4.64 24.86 -31.28
C ASN A 1048 4.72 24.29 -29.85
N PHE A 1049 4.71 22.96 -29.68
CA PHE A 1049 4.87 22.36 -28.35
C PHE A 1049 6.29 22.59 -27.81
N LEU A 1050 7.31 22.42 -28.65
CA LEU A 1050 8.71 22.62 -28.27
C LEU A 1050 8.99 24.06 -27.82
N THR A 1051 8.45 25.05 -28.55
CA THR A 1051 8.64 26.47 -28.22
C THR A 1051 7.70 26.95 -27.11
N GLN A 1052 6.39 26.70 -27.20
CA GLN A 1052 5.40 27.23 -26.25
C GLN A 1052 5.35 26.46 -24.92
N VAL A 1053 5.75 25.18 -24.85
CA VAL A 1053 5.68 24.36 -23.61
C VAL A 1053 7.06 24.05 -23.04
N LEU A 1054 8.05 23.73 -23.87
CA LEU A 1054 9.41 23.38 -23.42
C LEU A 1054 10.42 24.53 -23.50
N GLY A 1055 10.08 25.64 -24.16
CA GLY A 1055 10.95 26.83 -24.25
C GLY A 1055 12.19 26.65 -25.13
N VAL A 1056 12.19 25.65 -26.01
CA VAL A 1056 13.35 25.32 -26.88
C VAL A 1056 12.98 25.46 -28.36
N PRO A 1057 13.94 25.83 -29.24
CA PRO A 1057 13.66 26.05 -30.66
C PRO A 1057 13.36 24.75 -31.42
N ASP A 1058 13.94 23.62 -31.00
CA ASP A 1058 13.85 22.35 -31.71
C ASP A 1058 14.09 21.13 -30.79
N TYR A 1059 13.93 19.93 -31.36
CA TYR A 1059 14.08 18.65 -30.66
C TYR A 1059 15.52 18.38 -30.18
N ALA A 1060 16.55 18.84 -30.88
CA ALA A 1060 17.94 18.67 -30.50
C ALA A 1060 18.32 19.56 -29.29
N ALA A 1061 17.67 20.71 -29.14
CA ALA A 1061 17.84 21.64 -28.02
C ALA A 1061 17.17 21.19 -26.70
N VAL A 1062 16.28 20.18 -26.69
CA VAL A 1062 15.68 19.63 -25.45
C VAL A 1062 16.79 19.07 -24.53
N PRO A 1063 16.95 19.54 -23.27
CA PRO A 1063 18.01 19.05 -22.39
C PRO A 1063 17.81 17.57 -21.97
N PRO A 1064 18.88 16.76 -21.87
CA PRO A 1064 18.76 15.32 -21.62
C PRO A 1064 18.27 14.96 -20.20
N ASN A 1065 18.43 15.87 -19.23
CA ASN A 1065 18.09 15.69 -17.82
C ASN A 1065 17.02 16.71 -17.36
N MET A 1066 16.07 17.05 -18.25
CA MET A 1066 15.02 18.03 -17.97
C MET A 1066 13.92 17.40 -17.10
N ASN A 1067 13.86 17.79 -15.83
CA ASN A 1067 12.95 17.20 -14.83
C ASN A 1067 11.79 18.11 -14.40
N MET A 1068 11.67 19.29 -14.99
CA MET A 1068 10.64 20.30 -14.72
C MET A 1068 10.20 20.98 -16.03
N LEU A 1069 8.95 21.43 -16.09
CA LEU A 1069 8.46 22.29 -17.18
C LEU A 1069 8.81 23.75 -16.89
N PRO A 1070 9.22 24.55 -17.88
CA PRO A 1070 9.46 25.98 -17.70
C PRO A 1070 8.15 26.74 -17.50
N GLU A 1071 8.21 27.81 -16.73
CA GLU A 1071 7.07 28.70 -16.49
C GLU A 1071 6.95 29.74 -17.59
N LEU A 1072 6.45 29.31 -18.75
CA LEU A 1072 6.22 30.17 -19.91
C LEU A 1072 4.82 30.78 -19.86
N ASP A 1073 4.71 32.04 -20.27
CA ASP A 1073 3.43 32.75 -20.35
C ASP A 1073 2.73 32.47 -21.70
N THR A 1074 2.28 31.21 -21.84
CA THR A 1074 1.63 30.66 -23.03
C THR A 1074 0.45 29.81 -22.61
N ALA A 1075 -0.61 29.76 -23.42
CA ALA A 1075 -1.79 28.96 -23.09
C ALA A 1075 -1.45 27.47 -22.98
N GLU A 1076 -0.57 26.99 -23.85
CA GLU A 1076 -0.10 25.61 -23.89
C GLU A 1076 0.73 25.26 -22.64
N SER A 1077 1.70 26.09 -22.22
CA SER A 1077 2.46 25.85 -20.97
C SER A 1077 1.54 25.89 -19.76
N GLN A 1078 0.62 26.85 -19.70
CA GLN A 1078 -0.35 26.96 -18.60
C GLN A 1078 -1.24 25.70 -18.53
N ARG A 1079 -1.78 25.20 -19.67
CA ARG A 1079 -2.56 23.95 -19.75
C ARG A 1079 -1.74 22.72 -19.34
N THR A 1080 -0.53 22.54 -19.86
CA THR A 1080 0.32 21.37 -19.53
C THR A 1080 0.73 21.40 -18.06
N ARG A 1081 1.13 22.57 -17.52
CA ARG A 1081 1.44 22.73 -16.08
C ARG A 1081 0.19 22.57 -15.20
N ALA A 1082 -1.01 22.90 -15.68
CA ALA A 1082 -2.26 22.63 -14.97
C ALA A 1082 -2.57 21.13 -14.87
N PHE A 1083 -2.44 20.41 -15.99
CA PHE A 1083 -2.65 18.96 -15.99
C PHE A 1083 -1.61 18.21 -15.14
N VAL A 1084 -0.32 18.56 -15.25
CA VAL A 1084 0.76 17.98 -14.41
C VAL A 1084 0.56 18.31 -12.92
N GLY A 1085 0.14 19.54 -12.60
CA GLY A 1085 -0.18 19.94 -11.22
C GLY A 1085 -1.32 19.12 -10.64
N TRP A 1086 -2.44 19.03 -11.36
CA TRP A 1086 -3.61 18.24 -10.96
C TRP A 1086 -3.29 16.75 -10.73
N LEU A 1087 -2.50 16.12 -11.62
CA LEU A 1087 -2.04 14.73 -11.45
C LEU A 1087 -1.22 14.55 -10.16
N ARG A 1088 -0.35 15.52 -9.83
CA ARG A 1088 0.41 15.55 -8.57
C ARG A 1088 -0.51 15.72 -7.36
N GLU A 1089 -1.53 16.57 -7.46
CA GLU A 1089 -2.49 16.87 -6.39
C GLU A 1089 -3.42 15.68 -6.04
N GLN A 1090 -3.62 14.70 -6.94
CA GLN A 1090 -4.46 13.52 -6.66
C GLN A 1090 -3.83 12.51 -5.68
N ARG A 1091 -2.57 12.71 -5.25
CA ARG A 1091 -1.80 11.74 -4.47
C ARG A 1091 -0.89 12.37 -3.41
N PRO A 1092 -0.59 11.65 -2.31
CA PRO A 1092 0.18 12.21 -1.20
C PRO A 1092 1.69 12.22 -1.41
N PHE A 1093 2.21 11.45 -2.37
CA PHE A 1093 3.64 11.34 -2.68
C PHE A 1093 3.97 12.03 -4.02
N PHE A 1094 5.18 12.58 -4.13
CA PHE A 1094 5.57 13.45 -5.26
C PHE A 1094 6.16 12.66 -6.43
N PRO A 1095 5.50 12.58 -7.60
CA PRO A 1095 6.12 12.01 -8.78
C PRO A 1095 7.17 12.95 -9.36
N ILE A 1096 8.39 12.44 -9.53
CA ILE A 1096 9.40 13.08 -10.38
C ILE A 1096 8.85 13.14 -11.81
N LEU A 1097 8.99 14.30 -12.46
CA LEU A 1097 8.76 14.43 -13.89
C LEU A 1097 10.10 14.19 -14.61
N HIS A 1098 10.08 13.45 -15.71
CA HIS A 1098 11.21 13.31 -16.62
C HIS A 1098 10.76 13.61 -18.06
N VAL A 1099 11.28 14.67 -18.67
CA VAL A 1099 11.13 14.92 -20.11
C VAL A 1099 12.15 14.06 -20.84
N ILE A 1100 11.69 13.15 -21.69
CA ILE A 1100 12.52 12.13 -22.33
C ILE A 1100 12.46 12.19 -23.86
N ARG A 1101 13.61 11.93 -24.47
CA ARG A 1101 13.83 11.84 -25.92
C ARG A 1101 14.00 10.40 -26.39
N ASP A 1102 13.93 10.19 -27.71
CA ASP A 1102 14.22 8.91 -28.37
C ASP A 1102 15.64 8.36 -28.04
N GLU A 1103 16.56 9.25 -27.65
CA GLU A 1103 17.95 9.00 -27.25
C GLU A 1103 18.19 8.96 -25.72
N SER A 1104 17.15 9.13 -24.87
CA SER A 1104 17.29 9.16 -23.40
C SER A 1104 17.49 7.77 -22.79
N PRO A 1105 18.37 7.58 -21.78
CA PRO A 1105 18.51 6.29 -21.08
C PRO A 1105 17.22 5.85 -20.38
N LEU A 1106 16.37 6.80 -19.98
CA LEU A 1106 15.07 6.52 -19.34
C LEU A 1106 14.02 5.96 -20.32
N LYS A 1107 14.26 6.02 -21.63
CA LYS A 1107 13.37 5.43 -22.65
C LYS A 1107 13.14 3.94 -22.42
N ALA A 1108 14.15 3.18 -21.96
CA ALA A 1108 13.99 1.77 -21.64
C ALA A 1108 12.99 1.56 -20.48
N SER A 1109 12.98 2.43 -19.47
CA SER A 1109 12.03 2.39 -18.36
C SER A 1109 10.61 2.81 -18.78
N PHE A 1110 10.49 3.79 -19.67
CA PHE A 1110 9.21 4.20 -20.26
C PHE A 1110 8.60 3.10 -21.15
N LEU A 1111 9.40 2.45 -22.01
CA LEU A 1111 8.94 1.34 -22.84
C LEU A 1111 8.61 0.08 -22.03
N GLN A 1112 9.27 -0.16 -20.88
CA GLN A 1112 8.89 -1.23 -19.95
C GLN A 1112 7.48 -1.06 -19.35
N ASN A 1113 6.92 0.15 -19.39
CA ASN A 1113 5.55 0.44 -18.97
C ASN A 1113 4.52 0.30 -20.12
N MET A 1114 4.95 0.05 -21.37
CA MET A 1114 4.04 -0.29 -22.47
C MET A 1114 3.62 -1.77 -22.36
N VAL A 1115 2.77 -2.06 -21.38
CA VAL A 1115 2.42 -3.43 -20.97
C VAL A 1115 1.64 -4.22 -22.03
N GLU A 1116 1.09 -3.59 -23.06
CA GLU A 1116 0.43 -4.29 -24.17
C GLU A 1116 1.43 -4.84 -25.21
N ASP A 1117 2.64 -4.28 -25.29
CA ASP A 1117 3.65 -4.67 -26.29
C ASP A 1117 4.44 -5.93 -25.91
N ARG A 1118 4.99 -6.63 -26.90
CA ARG A 1118 5.88 -7.77 -26.68
C ARG A 1118 7.24 -7.30 -26.15
N THR A 1119 7.79 -7.99 -25.17
CA THR A 1119 9.15 -7.80 -24.67
C THR A 1119 9.97 -9.08 -24.83
N GLU A 1120 11.28 -9.03 -24.55
CA GLU A 1120 12.18 -10.19 -24.65
C GLU A 1120 11.75 -11.36 -23.76
N SER A 1121 11.18 -11.08 -22.59
CA SER A 1121 10.79 -12.08 -21.58
C SER A 1121 9.29 -12.19 -21.28
N ALA A 1122 8.43 -11.40 -21.94
CA ALA A 1122 6.99 -11.45 -21.75
C ALA A 1122 6.19 -11.16 -23.03
N LEU A 1123 5.07 -11.87 -23.16
CA LEU A 1123 4.13 -11.81 -24.29
C LEU A 1123 3.55 -10.40 -24.49
N SER A 1124 3.19 -10.06 -25.74
CA SER A 1124 2.23 -8.98 -26.01
C SER A 1124 0.83 -9.33 -25.48
N TYR A 1125 -0.06 -8.34 -25.45
CA TYR A 1125 -1.46 -8.55 -25.07
C TYR A 1125 -2.17 -9.53 -26.00
N TYR A 1126 -1.95 -9.44 -27.31
CA TYR A 1126 -2.53 -10.38 -28.28
C TYR A 1126 -2.04 -11.83 -28.07
N GLU A 1127 -0.73 -12.02 -27.87
CA GLU A 1127 -0.16 -13.35 -27.59
C GLU A 1127 -0.63 -13.90 -26.23
N PHE A 1128 -0.81 -13.04 -25.21
CA PHE A 1128 -1.37 -13.43 -23.92
C PHE A 1128 -2.85 -13.84 -24.03
N LEU A 1129 -3.66 -13.12 -24.82
CA LEU A 1129 -5.04 -13.52 -25.10
C LEU A 1129 -5.12 -14.85 -25.86
N LEU A 1130 -4.21 -15.10 -26.82
CA LEU A 1130 -4.11 -16.42 -27.47
C LEU A 1130 -3.72 -17.53 -26.48
N HIS A 1131 -2.79 -17.27 -25.56
CA HIS A 1131 -2.46 -18.21 -24.49
C HIS A 1131 -3.67 -18.50 -23.60
N VAL A 1132 -4.37 -17.47 -23.12
CA VAL A 1132 -5.59 -17.64 -22.31
C VAL A 1132 -6.66 -18.40 -23.10
N GLN A 1133 -6.89 -18.09 -24.39
CA GLN A 1133 -7.85 -18.82 -25.24
C GLN A 1133 -7.50 -20.31 -25.37
N GLN A 1134 -6.21 -20.64 -25.52
CA GLN A 1134 -5.74 -22.03 -25.58
C GLN A 1134 -5.96 -22.81 -24.29
N GLN A 1135 -6.03 -22.16 -23.13
CA GLN A 1135 -6.34 -22.80 -21.85
C GLN A 1135 -7.85 -22.84 -21.58
N VAL A 1136 -8.60 -21.78 -21.96
CA VAL A 1136 -10.08 -21.67 -21.88
C VAL A 1136 -10.81 -22.57 -22.91
N SER A 1137 -10.06 -23.26 -23.77
CA SER A 1137 -10.58 -24.19 -24.80
C SER A 1137 -10.07 -25.63 -24.63
N LYS A 1138 -9.54 -25.97 -23.45
CA LYS A 1138 -9.21 -27.33 -22.99
C LYS A 1138 -10.24 -27.81 -21.98
#